data_AF-A0A0E0B4R1-F1
#
_entry.id   AF-A0A0E0B4R1-F1
#
_cell.length_a   1.000
_cell.length_b   1.000
_cell.length_c   1.000
_cell.angle_alpha   90.00
_cell.angle_beta   90.00
_cell.angle_gamma   90.00
#
_symmetry.space_group_name_H-M   'P 1'
#
loop_
_entity.id
_entity.type
_entity.pdbx_description
1 polymer ?
#
loop_
_entity_poly.entity_id
_entity_poly.type
_entity_poly.pdbx_seq_one_letter_code
_entity_poly.pdbx_strand_id
1 'polypeptide(L)'
;MASPAPAPAPPRVCVTGGGGFIASWLVKLLLSRGYAVHATLRDPCDPKNAHLERLQDASQAAPANLRLFTADVLDLDTLTHAVQGCDGVFHLATPVPEDKIVDPEAKVIDPAVKGTLNVLKACSVAKVQKVVVMSSNAAVDVNPDWPPNRLKYESCWSDLALCEKNEPTVNISSKFLIYVMKGGPDAMNNKLWHIVDVRDVADALLLLYEKPESSGRYVCSSDHICTRDLVNLLKKMYPNIPDVEHKASLTSQKLMSLGWAPRRLEETLSDSVDCYENAGILKILDGHPCRLPHLFSDLDFDMAGQQEQPEMAPPPPRRRVVCVTGAGGFVGSWLVELLLSRGYAVHATVRDPDDPKNAFLKQLENAPENLQLFEADVLDCGSLTAAFAGCEGVFHLATPVPEEKIKEMMAPTVEGTRNVLEACSAASVQKLVVASSIATVCLNPSWPQDMPKDETSWSDKKLCIENEDWYSVAKIEAEEMALEYGKKNGLHTVEINTSSKVLLYMIKGGDGPHVMNNKFWPMVDVRDVADALLLAYHKAGPSERYLCTLEQMDLKHLLDLMKNMYPNYNYADKMVDVDYKVEVTSEKLKNLGWNPRKREETLADNIEFFEKAGLLDGRPCRLPYFAGLRFQSDQSGKVQPEMPPRRVCVTGAGGFIGSWLVKLLLSRGYFVHGTVRNPDDPKNAFLKQLENATENLQLFKADVLDGGSLTAAFAGCEGVFHPATPVPEEQMKEMMAPAVKGTRNVLEACSAAGVQKLVVVSSIAAVFFNPSWPHDRPKDETSWSDKKLCMETENWYSLAKTEGEEMALEYGNKNGLHVVTTVQLNTTTKALLYIIQGGHGPDTMNNKFLSMVDVRDVADALLLAYEEAGPSERYICALEQMDLKDLLSLMKTMYPNYNYVDKMVDLDYKAEVTSEKLKNLGWKPRKREETFADSIEFFEKAGLLDGQPFQLPYLYRETASLVWEGTGERQSSNAAKKLAASAKHECYKT
;
A
#
# COMPACT_ATOMS: atom_id res chain seq x y z
N MET A 1 63.94 -46.89 -5.32
CA MET A 1 63.14 -45.66 -5.21
C MET A 1 62.59 -45.39 -6.61
N ALA A 2 61.29 -45.19 -6.77
CA ALA A 2 60.76 -44.68 -8.03
C ALA A 2 61.00 -43.17 -8.06
N SER A 3 61.47 -42.63 -9.18
CA SER A 3 61.50 -41.17 -9.37
C SER A 3 60.06 -40.63 -9.32
N PRO A 4 59.81 -39.45 -8.74
CA PRO A 4 58.49 -38.83 -8.82
C PRO A 4 58.10 -38.66 -10.29
N ALA A 5 56.83 -38.91 -10.61
CA ALA A 5 56.32 -38.63 -11.94
C ALA A 5 56.53 -37.13 -12.25
N PRO A 6 56.95 -36.77 -13.48
CA PRO A 6 57.12 -35.36 -13.84
C PRO A 6 55.79 -34.63 -13.65
N ALA A 7 55.84 -33.42 -13.10
CA ALA A 7 54.66 -32.59 -12.95
C ALA A 7 53.97 -32.41 -14.32
N PRO A 8 52.62 -32.41 -14.37
CA PRO A 8 51.90 -32.20 -15.62
C PRO A 8 52.34 -30.87 -16.25
N ALA A 9 52.59 -30.89 -17.55
CA ALA A 9 52.98 -29.68 -18.27
C ALA A 9 51.86 -28.62 -18.15
N PRO A 10 52.20 -27.33 -17.98
CA PRO A 10 51.22 -26.27 -17.85
C PRO A 10 50.34 -26.19 -19.11
N PRO A 11 49.02 -25.96 -18.96
CA PRO A 11 48.12 -25.80 -20.10
C PRO A 11 48.60 -24.64 -20.99
N ARG A 12 48.59 -24.85 -22.31
CA ARG A 12 49.19 -23.93 -23.27
C ARG A 12 48.12 -23.18 -24.06
N VAL A 13 48.26 -21.87 -24.14
CA VAL A 13 47.35 -21.01 -24.91
C VAL A 13 48.12 -20.06 -25.83
N CYS A 14 47.52 -19.72 -26.98
CA CYS A 14 48.07 -18.69 -27.87
C CYS A 14 47.29 -17.38 -27.71
N VAL A 15 47.96 -16.27 -27.41
CA VAL A 15 47.39 -14.91 -27.41
C VAL A 15 47.89 -14.19 -28.65
N THR A 16 46.99 -13.90 -29.58
CA THR A 16 47.37 -13.17 -30.80
C THR A 16 47.52 -11.68 -30.53
N GLY A 17 48.60 -11.06 -31.02
CA GLY A 17 48.87 -9.63 -30.85
C GLY A 17 49.29 -9.27 -29.43
N GLY A 18 50.09 -10.12 -28.77
CA GLY A 18 50.37 -10.10 -27.33
C GLY A 18 50.90 -8.78 -26.75
N GLY A 19 51.52 -7.92 -27.57
CA GLY A 19 52.03 -6.60 -27.17
C GLY A 19 51.01 -5.46 -27.26
N GLY A 20 49.78 -5.74 -27.71
CA GLY A 20 48.66 -4.80 -27.63
C GLY A 20 48.15 -4.65 -26.20
N PHE A 21 47.61 -3.47 -25.85
CA PHE A 21 47.26 -3.09 -24.48
C PHE A 21 46.46 -4.15 -23.69
N ILE A 22 45.31 -4.61 -24.22
CA ILE A 22 44.48 -5.63 -23.55
C ILE A 22 45.19 -7.00 -23.54
N ALA A 23 45.92 -7.31 -24.61
CA ALA A 23 46.59 -8.59 -24.77
C ALA A 23 47.75 -8.78 -23.78
N SER A 24 48.49 -7.73 -23.44
CA SER A 24 49.60 -7.84 -22.48
C SER A 24 49.12 -7.97 -21.03
N TRP A 25 47.97 -7.38 -20.68
CA TRP A 25 47.28 -7.66 -19.42
C TRP A 25 46.78 -9.11 -19.35
N LEU A 26 46.23 -9.65 -20.44
CA LEU A 26 45.82 -11.06 -20.51
C LEU A 26 47.04 -12.01 -20.43
N VAL A 27 48.15 -11.70 -21.12
CA VAL A 27 49.42 -12.46 -21.01
C VAL A 27 49.92 -12.46 -19.55
N LYS A 28 49.93 -11.31 -18.88
CA LYS A 28 50.29 -11.17 -17.46
C LYS A 28 49.40 -12.04 -16.56
N LEU A 29 48.08 -11.99 -16.76
CA LEU A 29 47.12 -12.79 -16.00
C LEU A 29 47.36 -14.29 -16.21
N LEU A 30 47.44 -14.74 -17.46
CA LEU A 30 47.68 -16.15 -17.83
C LEU A 30 48.97 -16.71 -17.20
N LEU A 31 50.08 -15.97 -17.31
CA LEU A 31 51.36 -16.37 -16.68
C LEU A 31 51.22 -16.44 -15.15
N SER A 32 50.54 -15.48 -14.51
CA SER A 32 50.29 -15.50 -13.06
C SER A 32 49.39 -16.66 -12.60
N ARG A 33 48.55 -17.20 -13.50
CA ARG A 33 47.70 -18.39 -13.29
C ARG A 33 48.40 -19.70 -13.68
N GLY A 34 49.66 -19.65 -14.11
CA GLY A 34 50.46 -20.84 -14.42
C GLY A 34 50.29 -21.42 -15.83
N TYR A 35 49.67 -20.67 -16.76
CA TYR A 35 49.58 -21.08 -18.16
C TYR A 35 50.92 -20.90 -18.89
N ALA A 36 51.19 -21.77 -19.87
CA ALA A 36 52.20 -21.50 -20.90
C ALA A 36 51.57 -20.66 -22.02
N VAL A 37 52.18 -19.53 -22.35
CA VAL A 37 51.63 -18.55 -23.30
C VAL A 37 52.52 -18.44 -24.53
N HIS A 38 51.96 -18.78 -25.68
CA HIS A 38 52.48 -18.37 -26.99
C HIS A 38 51.90 -16.98 -27.31
N ALA A 39 52.73 -15.97 -27.57
CA ALA A 39 52.28 -14.61 -27.87
C ALA A 39 52.70 -14.20 -29.28
N THR A 40 51.76 -13.90 -30.18
CA THR A 40 52.11 -13.46 -31.54
C THR A 40 52.35 -11.96 -31.61
N LEU A 41 53.37 -11.57 -32.37
CA LEU A 41 53.80 -10.20 -32.60
C LEU A 41 54.20 -10.06 -34.08
N ARG A 42 53.94 -8.90 -34.70
CA ARG A 42 54.42 -8.62 -36.07
C ARG A 42 55.94 -8.47 -36.11
N ASP A 43 56.52 -7.88 -35.07
CA ASP A 43 57.96 -7.89 -34.78
C ASP A 43 58.15 -8.03 -33.26
N PRO A 44 58.73 -9.14 -32.75
CA PRO A 44 59.05 -9.28 -31.33
C PRO A 44 60.08 -8.28 -30.81
N CYS A 45 60.97 -7.77 -31.66
CA CYS A 45 62.08 -6.89 -31.29
C CYS A 45 61.73 -5.40 -31.29
N ASP A 46 60.48 -5.03 -31.66
CA ASP A 46 59.98 -3.66 -31.56
C ASP A 46 60.04 -3.17 -30.10
N PRO A 47 60.71 -2.03 -29.80
CA PRO A 47 60.87 -1.52 -28.43
C PRO A 47 59.58 -1.36 -27.62
N LYS A 48 58.41 -1.21 -28.27
CA LYS A 48 57.13 -1.15 -27.55
C LYS A 48 56.79 -2.46 -26.83
N ASN A 49 57.33 -3.60 -27.30
CA ASN A 49 57.11 -4.93 -26.75
C ASN A 49 58.00 -5.26 -25.54
N ALA A 50 58.99 -4.42 -25.21
CA ALA A 50 59.90 -4.60 -24.05
C ALA A 50 59.18 -4.54 -22.68
N HIS A 51 57.86 -4.45 -22.63
CA HIS A 51 57.06 -4.71 -21.43
C HIS A 51 56.78 -6.21 -21.23
N LEU A 52 56.73 -7.02 -22.30
CA LEU A 52 56.49 -8.46 -22.25
C LEU A 52 57.69 -9.24 -21.68
N GLU A 53 58.91 -8.84 -22.04
CA GLU A 53 60.15 -9.42 -21.50
C GLU A 53 60.19 -9.27 -19.96
N ARG A 54 59.79 -8.09 -19.45
CA ARG A 54 59.66 -7.84 -18.00
C ARG A 54 58.55 -8.65 -17.31
N LEU A 55 57.58 -9.19 -18.04
CA LEU A 55 56.61 -10.15 -17.49
C LEU A 55 57.21 -11.56 -17.35
N GLN A 56 58.21 -11.89 -18.18
CA GLN A 56 58.93 -13.16 -18.11
C GLN A 56 59.84 -13.22 -16.88
N ASP A 57 60.49 -12.10 -16.54
CA ASP A 57 61.30 -11.95 -15.31
C ASP A 57 60.45 -11.87 -14.04
N ALA A 58 59.26 -11.26 -14.10
CA ALA A 58 58.39 -11.05 -12.94
C ALA A 58 57.59 -12.31 -12.52
N SER A 59 57.58 -13.36 -13.34
CA SER A 59 56.86 -14.60 -13.03
C SER A 59 57.67 -15.51 -12.11
N GLN A 60 57.20 -15.71 -10.86
CA GLN A 60 57.71 -16.78 -10.00
C GLN A 60 57.43 -18.18 -10.60
N ALA A 61 56.44 -18.29 -11.49
CA ALA A 61 56.11 -19.50 -12.24
C ALA A 61 56.94 -19.61 -13.54
N ALA A 62 58.23 -19.91 -13.36
CA ALA A 62 59.24 -20.31 -14.36
C ALA A 62 59.40 -19.41 -15.62
N PRO A 63 60.57 -18.80 -15.86
CA PRO A 63 60.81 -17.87 -17.00
C PRO A 63 60.87 -18.55 -18.39
N ALA A 64 60.40 -19.80 -18.52
CA ALA A 64 60.23 -20.50 -19.79
C ALA A 64 58.78 -20.55 -20.29
N ASN A 65 57.82 -20.01 -19.53
CA ASN A 65 56.38 -20.12 -19.83
C ASN A 65 55.86 -19.08 -20.83
N LEU A 66 56.61 -18.03 -21.17
CA LEU A 66 56.28 -17.10 -22.26
C LEU A 66 57.14 -17.40 -23.49
N ARG A 67 56.52 -17.56 -24.66
CA ARG A 67 57.21 -17.69 -25.95
C ARG A 67 56.63 -16.71 -26.96
N LEU A 68 57.46 -15.77 -27.43
CA LEU A 68 57.09 -14.83 -28.48
C LEU A 68 57.23 -15.50 -29.87
N PHE A 69 56.30 -15.19 -30.77
CA PHE A 69 56.31 -15.65 -32.17
C PHE A 69 56.16 -14.46 -33.11
N THR A 70 57.06 -14.35 -34.09
CA THR A 70 56.86 -13.49 -35.26
C THR A 70 55.76 -14.11 -36.13
N ALA A 71 54.58 -13.48 -36.17
CA ALA A 71 53.47 -13.92 -37.01
C ALA A 71 52.51 -12.75 -37.31
N ASP A 72 52.02 -12.70 -38.54
CA ASP A 72 50.97 -11.76 -38.97
C ASP A 72 49.64 -12.51 -39.08
N VAL A 73 48.53 -11.87 -38.73
CA VAL A 73 47.20 -12.51 -38.82
C VAL A 73 46.80 -12.82 -40.26
N LEU A 74 47.35 -12.10 -41.25
CA LEU A 74 47.10 -12.32 -42.66
C LEU A 74 47.87 -13.53 -43.24
N ASP A 75 48.85 -14.06 -42.48
CA ASP A 75 49.68 -15.22 -42.83
C ASP A 75 49.25 -16.46 -42.03
N LEU A 76 48.64 -17.43 -42.72
CA LEU A 76 48.11 -18.64 -42.10
C LEU A 76 49.20 -19.60 -41.59
N ASP A 77 50.38 -19.61 -42.19
CA ASP A 77 51.43 -20.58 -41.87
C ASP A 77 52.18 -20.15 -40.59
N THR A 78 52.48 -18.86 -40.44
CA THR A 78 53.04 -18.28 -39.21
C THR A 78 52.06 -18.42 -38.03
N LEU A 79 50.76 -18.19 -38.25
CA LEU A 79 49.72 -18.45 -37.25
C LEU A 79 49.64 -19.94 -36.89
N THR A 80 49.66 -20.84 -37.86
CA THR A 80 49.58 -22.29 -37.60
C THR A 80 50.78 -22.77 -36.79
N HIS A 81 51.99 -22.28 -37.09
CA HIS A 81 53.18 -22.57 -36.27
C HIS A 81 53.07 -22.00 -34.84
N ALA A 82 52.51 -20.80 -34.65
CA ALA A 82 52.33 -20.20 -33.33
C ALA A 82 51.23 -20.90 -32.49
N VAL A 83 50.17 -21.38 -33.13
CA VAL A 83 49.04 -22.08 -32.46
C VAL A 83 49.34 -23.57 -32.21
N GLN A 84 50.32 -24.16 -32.92
CA GLN A 84 50.63 -25.58 -32.82
C GLN A 84 50.97 -26.03 -31.38
N GLY A 85 50.18 -26.97 -30.86
CA GLY A 85 50.35 -27.51 -29.52
C GLY A 85 49.80 -26.63 -28.39
N CYS A 86 48.97 -25.64 -28.70
CA CYS A 86 48.12 -24.95 -27.74
C CYS A 86 46.78 -25.68 -27.58
N ASP A 87 46.27 -25.75 -26.35
CA ASP A 87 44.94 -26.26 -26.01
C ASP A 87 43.85 -25.23 -26.38
N GLY A 88 44.21 -23.94 -26.30
CA GLY A 88 43.32 -22.79 -26.46
C GLY A 88 43.93 -21.59 -27.21
N VAL A 89 43.07 -20.73 -27.76
CA VAL A 89 43.51 -19.48 -28.42
C VAL A 89 42.65 -18.28 -28.04
N PHE A 90 43.30 -17.16 -27.75
CA PHE A 90 42.71 -15.84 -27.53
C PHE A 90 43.00 -14.95 -28.75
N HIS A 91 41.96 -14.63 -29.50
CA HIS A 91 42.07 -13.77 -30.68
C HIS A 91 41.77 -12.30 -30.34
N LEU A 92 42.83 -11.49 -30.23
CA LEU A 92 42.78 -10.05 -29.93
C LEU A 92 43.44 -9.19 -31.02
N ALA A 93 44.23 -9.79 -31.91
CA ALA A 93 44.94 -9.08 -32.98
C ALA A 93 44.00 -8.71 -34.14
N THR A 94 43.75 -7.41 -34.31
CA THR A 94 43.07 -6.85 -35.48
C THR A 94 43.99 -5.85 -36.22
N PRO A 95 44.09 -5.89 -37.56
CA PRO A 95 44.81 -4.88 -38.33
C PRO A 95 44.07 -3.54 -38.29
N VAL A 96 44.74 -2.50 -37.78
CA VAL A 96 44.21 -1.13 -37.69
C VAL A 96 45.28 -0.16 -38.21
N PRO A 97 44.98 0.68 -39.21
CA PRO A 97 45.86 1.76 -39.64
C PRO A 97 46.00 2.85 -38.57
N GLU A 98 47.17 3.50 -38.50
CA GLU A 98 47.41 4.65 -37.63
C GLU A 98 47.04 5.99 -38.31
N ASP A 99 47.06 6.02 -39.66
CA ASP A 99 46.66 7.15 -40.51
C ASP A 99 45.17 7.14 -40.89
N LYS A 100 44.68 8.25 -41.48
CA LYS A 100 43.29 8.35 -41.95
C LYS A 100 42.94 7.26 -42.97
N ILE A 101 41.84 6.57 -42.70
CA ILE A 101 41.33 5.47 -43.51
C ILE A 101 40.59 6.02 -44.72
N VAL A 102 41.25 5.99 -45.89
CA VAL A 102 40.68 6.42 -47.19
C VAL A 102 39.86 5.30 -47.85
N ASP A 103 40.09 4.05 -47.45
CA ASP A 103 39.45 2.85 -47.98
C ASP A 103 39.15 1.88 -46.81
N PRO A 104 37.95 1.97 -46.19
CA PRO A 104 37.56 1.12 -45.07
C PRO A 104 37.66 -0.38 -45.34
N GLU A 105 37.27 -0.79 -46.55
CA GLU A 105 37.15 -2.20 -46.92
C GLU A 105 38.54 -2.84 -46.99
N ALA A 106 39.41 -2.32 -47.86
CA ALA A 106 40.73 -2.90 -48.09
C ALA A 106 41.75 -2.62 -46.96
N LYS A 107 41.47 -1.69 -46.04
CA LYS A 107 42.40 -1.32 -44.95
C LYS A 107 41.99 -1.80 -43.56
N VAL A 108 40.72 -2.13 -43.32
CA VAL A 108 40.22 -2.55 -41.99
C VAL A 108 39.37 -3.81 -42.08
N ILE A 109 38.31 -3.81 -42.89
CA ILE A 109 37.29 -4.88 -42.89
C ILE A 109 37.88 -6.18 -43.46
N ASP A 110 38.37 -6.15 -44.69
CA ASP A 110 38.94 -7.31 -45.37
C ASP A 110 40.15 -7.89 -44.60
N PRO A 111 41.10 -7.07 -44.09
CA PRO A 111 42.18 -7.55 -43.21
C PRO A 111 41.71 -8.17 -41.89
N ALA A 112 40.72 -7.59 -41.19
CA ALA A 112 40.24 -8.12 -39.91
C ALA A 112 39.45 -9.43 -40.07
N VAL A 113 38.59 -9.51 -41.09
CA VAL A 113 37.81 -10.72 -41.42
C VAL A 113 38.76 -11.83 -41.86
N LYS A 114 39.69 -11.55 -42.77
CA LYS A 114 40.69 -12.52 -43.24
C LYS A 114 41.61 -12.98 -42.10
N GLY A 115 42.05 -12.07 -41.24
CA GLY A 115 42.84 -12.39 -40.05
C GLY A 115 42.11 -13.34 -39.10
N THR A 116 40.86 -13.05 -38.78
CA THR A 116 40.01 -13.93 -37.94
C THR A 116 39.83 -15.31 -38.57
N LEU A 117 39.52 -15.36 -39.88
CA LEU A 117 39.38 -16.63 -40.61
C LEU A 117 40.68 -17.44 -40.65
N ASN A 118 41.85 -16.79 -40.73
CA ASN A 118 43.14 -17.48 -40.66
C ASN A 118 43.41 -18.05 -39.26
N VAL A 119 43.14 -17.29 -38.19
CA VAL A 119 43.29 -17.79 -36.81
C VAL A 119 42.38 -19.00 -36.58
N LEU A 120 41.13 -18.97 -37.04
CA LEU A 120 40.20 -20.10 -36.93
C LEU A 120 40.66 -21.33 -37.74
N LYS A 121 41.25 -21.14 -38.93
CA LYS A 121 41.87 -22.22 -39.72
C LYS A 121 43.08 -22.82 -38.99
N ALA A 122 43.98 -22.00 -38.46
CA ALA A 122 45.13 -22.43 -37.67
C ALA A 122 44.70 -23.25 -36.44
N CYS A 123 43.66 -22.79 -35.73
CA CYS A 123 43.04 -23.51 -34.62
C CYS A 123 42.50 -24.88 -35.05
N SER A 124 41.80 -24.95 -36.19
CA SER A 124 41.25 -26.20 -36.74
C SER A 124 42.34 -27.20 -37.14
N VAL A 125 43.45 -26.74 -37.74
CA VAL A 125 44.61 -27.59 -38.10
C VAL A 125 45.31 -28.11 -36.85
N ALA A 126 45.54 -27.24 -35.85
CA ALA A 126 46.17 -27.60 -34.58
C ALA A 126 45.25 -28.40 -33.63
N LYS A 127 43.95 -28.53 -33.96
CA LYS A 127 42.89 -29.16 -33.15
C LYS A 127 42.64 -28.50 -31.78
N VAL A 128 42.84 -27.19 -31.71
CA VAL A 128 42.48 -26.34 -30.56
C VAL A 128 41.02 -26.58 -30.20
N GLN A 129 40.73 -26.82 -28.92
CA GLN A 129 39.37 -27.13 -28.46
C GLN A 129 38.52 -25.88 -28.23
N LYS A 130 39.14 -24.73 -27.93
CA LYS A 130 38.43 -23.52 -27.55
C LYS A 130 39.13 -22.25 -28.02
N VAL A 131 38.37 -21.36 -28.66
CA VAL A 131 38.84 -20.07 -29.17
C VAL A 131 37.97 -18.96 -28.58
N VAL A 132 38.58 -17.99 -27.91
CA VAL A 132 37.91 -16.79 -27.39
C VAL A 132 38.28 -15.61 -28.30
N VAL A 133 37.31 -15.06 -29.02
CA VAL A 133 37.53 -13.93 -29.95
C VAL A 133 37.05 -12.63 -29.29
N MET A 134 37.93 -11.65 -29.17
CA MET A 134 37.59 -10.31 -28.68
C MET A 134 37.04 -9.46 -29.84
N SER A 135 35.87 -8.87 -29.64
CA SER A 135 35.23 -7.94 -30.59
C SER A 135 35.02 -6.57 -29.93
N SER A 136 34.39 -5.63 -30.63
CA SER A 136 34.14 -4.26 -30.16
C SER A 136 32.66 -4.00 -29.91
N ASN A 137 32.34 -3.09 -29.00
CA ASN A 137 30.98 -2.55 -28.85
C ASN A 137 30.48 -1.88 -30.14
N ALA A 138 31.37 -1.40 -31.01
CA ALA A 138 31.02 -0.89 -32.34
C ALA A 138 30.32 -1.92 -33.25
N ALA A 139 30.38 -3.22 -32.93
CA ALA A 139 29.64 -4.28 -33.64
C ALA A 139 28.18 -4.46 -33.14
N VAL A 140 27.79 -3.81 -32.05
CA VAL A 140 26.41 -3.86 -31.48
C VAL A 140 25.76 -2.48 -31.32
N ASP A 141 26.53 -1.39 -31.32
CA ASP A 141 26.08 -0.07 -30.88
C ASP A 141 25.56 0.85 -32.01
N VAL A 142 26.07 0.75 -33.23
CA VAL A 142 25.78 1.71 -34.32
C VAL A 142 24.55 1.26 -35.10
N ASN A 143 23.36 1.55 -34.59
CA ASN A 143 22.08 1.23 -35.23
C ASN A 143 21.08 2.38 -34.97
N PRO A 144 20.59 3.09 -36.01
CA PRO A 144 19.80 4.32 -35.84
C PRO A 144 18.35 4.03 -35.48
N ASP A 145 17.81 2.90 -35.97
CA ASP A 145 16.46 2.43 -35.71
C ASP A 145 16.36 1.68 -34.36
N TRP A 146 17.47 1.58 -33.62
CA TRP A 146 17.48 0.98 -32.29
C TRP A 146 16.85 1.93 -31.26
N PRO A 147 15.77 1.53 -30.55
CA PRO A 147 15.09 2.43 -29.63
C PRO A 147 16.03 2.95 -28.53
N PRO A 148 16.12 4.27 -28.28
CA PRO A 148 17.14 4.85 -27.41
C PRO A 148 17.03 4.40 -25.94
N ASN A 149 15.85 3.94 -25.51
CA ASN A 149 15.59 3.45 -24.16
C ASN A 149 15.69 1.91 -24.03
N ARG A 150 16.15 1.20 -25.07
CA ARG A 150 16.25 -0.26 -25.08
C ARG A 150 17.72 -0.70 -24.96
N LEU A 151 18.06 -1.33 -23.84
CA LEU A 151 19.37 -1.96 -23.64
C LEU A 151 19.76 -2.85 -24.83
N LYS A 152 21.02 -2.75 -25.22
CA LYS A 152 21.65 -3.61 -26.23
C LYS A 152 22.26 -4.84 -25.53
N TYR A 153 22.19 -5.99 -26.19
CA TYR A 153 22.54 -7.32 -25.66
C TYR A 153 23.39 -8.10 -26.68
N GLU A 154 23.80 -9.32 -26.34
CA GLU A 154 24.56 -10.22 -27.22
C GLU A 154 23.90 -10.51 -28.58
N SER A 155 22.58 -10.40 -28.70
CA SER A 155 21.83 -10.59 -29.95
C SER A 155 21.78 -9.35 -30.84
N CYS A 156 22.21 -8.19 -30.35
CA CYS A 156 22.20 -6.94 -31.13
C CYS A 156 23.33 -6.90 -32.17
N TRP A 157 23.11 -6.12 -33.22
CA TRP A 157 24.09 -5.86 -34.27
C TRP A 157 23.94 -4.41 -34.72
N SER A 158 25.08 -3.78 -34.99
CA SER A 158 25.13 -2.50 -35.70
C SER A 158 24.55 -2.65 -37.11
N ASP A 159 23.88 -1.60 -37.59
CA ASP A 159 23.43 -1.52 -38.97
C ASP A 159 24.65 -1.30 -39.90
N LEU A 160 24.85 -2.22 -40.85
CA LEU A 160 26.01 -2.20 -41.72
C LEU A 160 25.97 -1.02 -42.71
N ALA A 161 24.79 -0.64 -43.20
CA ALA A 161 24.63 0.45 -44.17
C ALA A 161 24.75 1.85 -43.53
N LEU A 162 24.63 1.96 -42.20
CA LEU A 162 25.06 3.14 -41.44
C LEU A 162 26.55 3.08 -41.11
N CYS A 163 27.10 1.91 -40.76
CA CYS A 163 28.55 1.76 -40.56
C CYS A 163 29.35 2.11 -41.81
N GLU A 164 28.90 1.71 -43.00
CA GLU A 164 29.52 2.03 -44.31
C GLU A 164 29.56 3.54 -44.61
N LYS A 165 28.66 4.33 -44.00
CA LYS A 165 28.58 5.80 -44.18
C LYS A 165 29.43 6.59 -43.18
N ASN A 166 29.93 5.95 -42.13
CA ASN A 166 30.71 6.57 -41.07
C ASN A 166 32.18 6.15 -41.16
N GLU A 167 33.13 7.07 -40.95
CA GLU A 167 34.56 6.70 -40.98
C GLU A 167 34.90 5.70 -39.84
N PRO A 168 35.58 4.57 -40.13
CA PRO A 168 35.88 3.57 -39.11
C PRO A 168 36.83 4.11 -38.03
N THR A 169 36.54 3.87 -36.76
CA THR A 169 37.34 4.36 -35.62
C THR A 169 37.50 3.31 -34.52
N VAL A 170 38.62 3.38 -33.79
CA VAL A 170 39.03 2.32 -32.84
C VAL A 170 39.78 2.89 -31.63
N ASN A 171 39.75 2.15 -30.50
CA ASN A 171 40.45 2.43 -29.23
C ASN A 171 40.04 3.72 -28.47
N ILE A 172 38.74 4.06 -28.54
CA ILE A 172 38.20 5.39 -28.19
C ILE A 172 38.34 5.77 -26.70
N SER A 173 38.01 4.88 -25.75
CA SER A 173 37.80 5.24 -24.33
C SER A 173 39.03 5.82 -23.62
N SER A 174 40.20 5.18 -23.70
CA SER A 174 41.42 5.70 -23.05
C SER A 174 41.93 7.00 -23.67
N LYS A 175 41.82 7.16 -25.01
CA LYS A 175 42.17 8.42 -25.69
C LYS A 175 41.26 9.56 -25.25
N PHE A 176 39.96 9.30 -25.12
CA PHE A 176 38.98 10.25 -24.62
C PHE A 176 39.27 10.68 -23.17
N LEU A 177 39.57 9.73 -22.27
CA LEU A 177 39.94 10.05 -20.88
C LEU A 177 41.22 10.91 -20.81
N ILE A 178 42.24 10.60 -21.60
CA ILE A 178 43.47 11.42 -21.70
C ILE A 178 43.18 12.83 -22.24
N TYR A 179 42.27 12.98 -23.20
CA TYR A 179 41.85 14.28 -23.72
C TYR A 179 41.14 15.12 -22.65
N VAL A 180 40.16 14.52 -21.95
CA VAL A 180 39.43 15.16 -20.84
C VAL A 180 40.39 15.67 -19.76
N MET A 181 41.34 14.82 -19.34
CA MET A 181 42.33 15.18 -18.31
C MET A 181 43.38 16.21 -18.77
N LYS A 182 43.50 16.48 -20.08
CA LYS A 182 44.45 17.46 -20.64
C LYS A 182 43.83 18.79 -21.09
N GLY A 183 42.51 18.89 -21.18
CA GLY A 183 41.82 20.11 -21.60
C GLY A 183 42.16 20.52 -23.05
N GLY A 184 41.82 19.67 -24.02
CA GLY A 184 41.96 20.01 -25.44
C GLY A 184 41.01 21.13 -25.91
N PRO A 185 41.24 21.70 -27.11
CA PRO A 185 40.59 22.93 -27.57
C PRO A 185 39.21 22.72 -28.22
N ASP A 186 38.90 21.49 -28.60
CA ASP A 186 37.73 21.11 -29.37
C ASP A 186 36.53 20.83 -28.44
N ALA A 187 35.34 21.33 -28.79
CA ALA A 187 34.12 21.11 -28.01
C ALA A 187 33.68 19.64 -28.06
N MET A 188 33.17 19.11 -26.94
CA MET A 188 32.76 17.71 -26.83
C MET A 188 31.24 17.58 -26.72
N ASN A 189 30.64 16.95 -27.73
CA ASN A 189 29.28 16.42 -27.64
C ASN A 189 29.22 15.38 -26.50
N ASN A 190 28.27 15.53 -25.57
CA ASN A 190 28.10 14.53 -24.53
C ASN A 190 27.27 13.34 -25.04
N LYS A 191 28.00 12.24 -25.18
CA LYS A 191 27.53 10.89 -25.45
C LYS A 191 27.69 10.07 -24.16
N LEU A 192 26.88 9.02 -23.97
CA LEU A 192 27.20 8.02 -22.95
C LEU A 192 28.39 7.15 -23.39
N TRP A 193 29.24 6.86 -22.43
CA TRP A 193 30.44 6.05 -22.58
C TRP A 193 30.29 4.72 -21.88
N HIS A 194 30.81 3.67 -22.51
CA HIS A 194 30.95 2.36 -21.93
C HIS A 194 32.38 2.21 -21.42
N ILE A 195 32.49 1.99 -20.12
CA ILE A 195 33.76 1.87 -19.41
C ILE A 195 33.81 0.48 -18.78
N VAL A 196 35.00 -0.12 -18.81
CA VAL A 196 35.32 -1.39 -18.18
C VAL A 196 36.83 -1.43 -17.97
N ASP A 197 37.27 -1.97 -16.84
CA ASP A 197 38.69 -2.07 -16.53
C ASP A 197 39.39 -3.08 -17.46
N VAL A 198 40.62 -2.80 -17.89
CA VAL A 198 41.40 -3.72 -18.73
C VAL A 198 41.71 -5.04 -18.01
N ARG A 199 41.80 -5.02 -16.67
CA ARG A 199 41.91 -6.19 -15.81
C ARG A 199 40.61 -6.98 -15.81
N ASP A 200 39.46 -6.33 -15.71
CA ASP A 200 38.14 -6.98 -15.80
C ASP A 200 37.93 -7.63 -17.18
N VAL A 201 38.43 -7.01 -18.27
CA VAL A 201 38.43 -7.61 -19.61
C VAL A 201 39.35 -8.84 -19.68
N ALA A 202 40.53 -8.79 -19.07
CA ALA A 202 41.43 -9.95 -19.01
C ALA A 202 40.85 -11.09 -18.17
N ASP A 203 40.28 -10.78 -17.00
CA ASP A 203 39.57 -11.70 -16.12
C ASP A 203 38.34 -12.32 -16.84
N ALA A 204 37.58 -11.52 -17.61
CA ALA A 204 36.46 -11.98 -18.45
C ALA A 204 36.91 -12.94 -19.56
N LEU A 205 37.97 -12.60 -20.29
CA LEU A 205 38.50 -13.44 -21.36
C LEU A 205 38.97 -14.78 -20.80
N LEU A 206 39.68 -14.78 -19.66
CA LEU A 206 40.11 -16.01 -19.00
C LEU A 206 38.92 -16.83 -18.48
N LEU A 207 37.90 -16.21 -17.87
CA LEU A 207 36.69 -16.91 -17.42
C LEU A 207 35.95 -17.57 -18.59
N LEU A 208 35.84 -16.86 -19.72
CA LEU A 208 35.31 -17.40 -20.98
C LEU A 208 36.17 -18.51 -21.58
N TYR A 209 37.42 -18.66 -21.17
CA TYR A 209 38.26 -19.81 -21.52
C TYR A 209 38.10 -20.97 -20.52
N GLU A 210 38.10 -20.70 -19.21
CA GLU A 210 38.08 -21.72 -18.15
C GLU A 210 36.71 -22.43 -18.00
N LYS A 211 35.58 -21.75 -18.26
CA LYS A 211 34.22 -22.32 -18.11
C LYS A 211 33.81 -23.25 -19.26
N PRO A 212 33.59 -24.58 -19.06
CA PRO A 212 33.15 -25.47 -20.14
C PRO A 212 31.82 -25.07 -20.80
N GLU A 213 30.93 -24.43 -20.02
CA GLU A 213 29.59 -23.99 -20.43
C GLU A 213 29.56 -22.74 -21.33
N SER A 214 30.68 -22.01 -21.47
CA SER A 214 30.69 -20.74 -22.18
C SER A 214 30.60 -20.91 -23.71
N SER A 215 29.59 -20.32 -24.36
CA SER A 215 29.43 -20.40 -25.82
C SER A 215 28.69 -19.18 -26.40
N GLY A 216 29.00 -18.86 -27.66
CA GLY A 216 28.49 -17.68 -28.39
C GLY A 216 29.11 -16.34 -27.93
N ARG A 217 28.49 -15.23 -28.33
CA ARG A 217 28.91 -13.87 -27.92
C ARG A 217 28.64 -13.63 -26.43
N TYR A 218 29.43 -12.76 -25.82
CA TYR A 218 29.22 -12.13 -24.50
C TYR A 218 29.56 -10.63 -24.63
N VAL A 219 28.80 -9.76 -23.96
CA VAL A 219 29.14 -8.33 -23.83
C VAL A 219 30.01 -8.13 -22.59
N CYS A 220 31.05 -7.29 -22.69
CA CYS A 220 31.91 -6.90 -21.56
C CYS A 220 31.92 -5.37 -21.42
N SER A 221 31.18 -4.87 -20.42
CA SER A 221 31.02 -3.47 -20.02
C SER A 221 30.66 -3.50 -18.53
N SER A 222 31.41 -2.82 -17.66
CA SER A 222 31.04 -2.72 -16.24
C SER A 222 30.02 -1.61 -16.06
N ASP A 223 30.38 -0.42 -16.55
CA ASP A 223 29.72 0.83 -16.22
C ASP A 223 29.34 1.61 -17.47
N HIS A 224 28.43 2.57 -17.27
CA HIS A 224 28.00 3.47 -18.31
C HIS A 224 27.80 4.88 -17.73
N ILE A 225 28.41 5.88 -18.35
CA ILE A 225 28.45 7.24 -17.79
C ILE A 225 28.51 8.30 -18.89
N CYS A 226 27.78 9.41 -18.72
CA CYS A 226 27.74 10.47 -19.73
C CYS A 226 29.03 11.29 -19.67
N THR A 227 29.42 11.97 -20.76
CA THR A 227 30.53 12.93 -20.72
C THR A 227 30.35 13.95 -19.58
N ARG A 228 29.14 14.50 -19.34
CA ARG A 228 28.88 15.39 -18.17
C ARG A 228 29.27 14.72 -16.88
N ASP A 229 28.68 13.55 -16.65
CA ASP A 229 28.62 12.94 -15.33
C ASP A 229 29.97 12.29 -15.00
N LEU A 230 30.69 11.82 -16.02
CA LEU A 230 32.09 11.42 -15.95
C LEU A 230 32.97 12.62 -15.64
N VAL A 231 32.78 13.75 -16.33
CA VAL A 231 33.59 14.94 -16.07
C VAL A 231 33.26 15.55 -14.70
N ASN A 232 32.04 15.41 -14.18
CA ASN A 232 31.68 15.79 -12.80
C ASN A 232 32.21 14.82 -11.75
N LEU A 233 32.25 13.52 -12.03
CA LEU A 233 32.92 12.53 -11.18
C LEU A 233 34.42 12.80 -11.14
N LEU A 234 35.04 13.06 -12.30
CA LEU A 234 36.43 13.46 -12.42
C LEU A 234 36.70 14.82 -11.78
N LYS A 235 35.79 15.81 -11.80
CA LYS A 235 35.90 17.04 -10.99
C LYS A 235 35.90 16.73 -9.48
N LYS A 236 34.98 15.88 -9.04
CA LYS A 236 34.85 15.49 -7.62
C LYS A 236 36.12 14.79 -7.10
N MET A 237 36.86 14.12 -7.98
CA MET A 237 38.17 13.50 -7.71
C MET A 237 39.35 14.48 -7.98
N TYR A 238 39.24 15.36 -8.98
CA TYR A 238 40.29 16.23 -9.55
C TYR A 238 39.67 17.59 -10.02
N PRO A 239 39.58 18.63 -9.17
CA PRO A 239 38.62 19.77 -9.29
C PRO A 239 38.54 20.70 -10.53
N ASN A 240 39.26 20.49 -11.63
CA ASN A 240 39.56 21.56 -12.61
C ASN A 240 38.94 21.39 -14.04
N ILE A 241 37.69 20.94 -14.20
CA ILE A 241 37.12 20.51 -15.52
C ILE A 241 35.67 21.07 -15.79
N PRO A 242 35.13 21.22 -17.05
CA PRO A 242 33.79 21.83 -17.36
C PRO A 242 32.59 20.86 -17.68
N ASP A 243 31.40 21.33 -18.14
CA ASP A 243 30.09 20.56 -18.27
C ASP A 243 29.38 20.61 -19.65
N VAL A 244 28.73 19.50 -20.14
CA VAL A 244 27.77 19.39 -21.32
C VAL A 244 26.93 18.06 -21.29
N GLU A 245 25.70 17.90 -21.86
CA GLU A 245 24.71 16.74 -21.79
C GLU A 245 24.41 15.92 -23.12
N HIS A 246 23.94 14.64 -23.26
CA HIS A 246 23.67 13.39 -22.45
C HIS A 246 23.02 12.25 -23.36
N LYS A 247 23.21 10.88 -23.18
CA LYS A 247 22.27 9.74 -23.61
C LYS A 247 22.76 8.22 -23.66
N ALA A 248 21.97 7.28 -23.11
CA ALA A 248 21.66 5.84 -23.50
C ALA A 248 22.69 4.64 -23.43
N SER A 249 22.32 3.45 -22.88
CA SER A 249 23.27 2.41 -22.33
C SER A 249 23.26 0.91 -22.81
N LEU A 250 24.27 0.13 -22.37
CA LEU A 250 24.57 -1.31 -22.64
C LEU A 250 24.59 -2.15 -21.33
N THR A 251 24.60 -3.48 -21.42
CA THR A 251 24.68 -4.39 -20.24
C THR A 251 25.46 -5.69 -20.49
N SER A 252 25.93 -6.34 -19.41
CA SER A 252 26.82 -7.53 -19.42
C SER A 252 26.29 -8.73 -18.62
N GLN A 253 24.97 -8.85 -18.44
CA GLN A 253 24.33 -9.88 -17.60
C GLN A 253 24.78 -11.32 -17.92
N LYS A 254 24.96 -11.68 -19.20
CA LYS A 254 25.40 -13.03 -19.61
C LYS A 254 26.83 -13.37 -19.17
N LEU A 255 27.70 -12.36 -19.07
CA LEU A 255 29.07 -12.52 -18.57
C LEU A 255 29.08 -12.63 -17.04
N MET A 256 28.28 -11.81 -16.37
CA MET A 256 28.09 -11.87 -14.91
C MET A 256 27.57 -13.24 -14.45
N SER A 257 26.65 -13.87 -15.20
CA SER A 257 26.13 -15.22 -14.88
C SER A 257 27.17 -16.35 -14.93
N LEU A 258 28.39 -16.12 -15.44
CA LEU A 258 29.50 -17.08 -15.36
C LEU A 258 30.34 -16.94 -14.06
N GLY A 259 30.08 -15.90 -13.25
CA GLY A 259 30.86 -15.53 -12.06
C GLY A 259 31.78 -14.33 -12.25
N TRP A 260 31.62 -13.54 -13.31
CA TRP A 260 32.36 -12.29 -13.51
C TRP A 260 31.74 -11.16 -12.68
N ALA A 261 32.54 -10.52 -11.84
CA ALA A 261 32.17 -9.32 -11.10
C ALA A 261 33.15 -8.20 -11.46
N PRO A 262 32.70 -7.06 -12.03
CA PRO A 262 33.58 -5.96 -12.38
C PRO A 262 34.05 -5.18 -11.15
N ARG A 263 35.14 -4.43 -11.32
CA ARG A 263 35.64 -3.41 -10.39
C ARG A 263 34.73 -2.18 -10.42
N ARG A 264 34.87 -1.28 -9.44
CA ARG A 264 34.05 -0.06 -9.38
C ARG A 264 34.53 0.98 -10.39
N LEU A 265 33.63 1.84 -10.86
CA LEU A 265 33.98 2.92 -11.79
C LEU A 265 35.02 3.87 -11.20
N GLU A 266 34.90 4.25 -9.92
CA GLU A 266 35.86 5.16 -9.27
C GLU A 266 37.25 4.54 -9.11
N GLU A 267 37.33 3.23 -8.85
CA GLU A 267 38.58 2.46 -8.81
C GLU A 267 39.23 2.42 -10.20
N THR A 268 38.44 2.10 -11.23
CA THR A 268 38.86 2.05 -12.64
C THR A 268 39.38 3.40 -13.13
N LEU A 269 38.72 4.50 -12.76
CA LEU A 269 39.13 5.86 -13.12
C LEU A 269 40.39 6.31 -12.38
N SER A 270 40.49 6.04 -11.08
CA SER A 270 41.68 6.39 -10.27
C SER A 270 42.92 5.65 -10.79
N ASP A 271 42.85 4.33 -10.96
CA ASP A 271 43.97 3.52 -11.44
C ASP A 271 44.38 3.90 -12.88
N SER A 272 43.43 4.36 -13.71
CA SER A 272 43.72 4.89 -15.05
C SER A 272 44.50 6.20 -15.00
N VAL A 273 44.11 7.15 -14.13
CA VAL A 273 44.81 8.43 -13.95
C VAL A 273 46.22 8.18 -13.40
N ASP A 274 46.35 7.40 -12.33
CA ASP A 274 47.64 7.05 -11.72
C ASP A 274 48.57 6.36 -12.73
N CYS A 275 48.03 5.48 -13.59
CA CYS A 275 48.79 4.85 -14.67
C CYS A 275 49.30 5.89 -15.69
N TYR A 276 48.46 6.85 -16.09
CA TYR A 276 48.85 7.89 -17.07
C TYR A 276 49.80 8.95 -16.47
N GLU A 277 49.74 9.24 -15.16
CA GLU A 277 50.73 10.08 -14.48
C GLU A 277 52.09 9.38 -14.38
N ASN A 278 52.11 8.13 -13.91
CA ASN A 278 53.34 7.34 -13.76
C ASN A 278 54.01 7.04 -15.12
N ALA A 279 53.23 6.84 -16.18
CA ALA A 279 53.73 6.75 -17.55
C ALA A 279 54.20 8.10 -18.14
N GLY A 280 54.05 9.21 -17.41
CA GLY A 280 54.37 10.56 -17.86
C GLY A 280 53.41 11.12 -18.91
N ILE A 281 52.35 10.39 -19.28
CA ILE A 281 51.41 10.72 -20.35
C ILE A 281 50.65 12.00 -20.03
N LEU A 282 50.23 12.23 -18.79
CA LEU A 282 49.48 13.44 -18.42
C LEU A 282 50.33 14.72 -18.34
N LYS A 283 51.67 14.62 -18.43
CA LYS A 283 52.52 15.82 -18.48
C LYS A 283 52.23 16.63 -19.76
N ILE A 284 52.03 17.93 -19.58
CA ILE A 284 51.91 18.88 -20.69
C ILE A 284 53.33 19.14 -21.20
N LEU A 285 53.64 18.64 -22.39
CA LEU A 285 54.84 19.04 -23.14
C LEU A 285 54.54 20.33 -23.90
N ASP A 286 55.52 21.22 -23.96
CA ASP A 286 55.32 22.62 -24.35
C ASP A 286 54.61 22.82 -25.70
N GLY A 287 53.45 23.48 -25.65
CA GLY A 287 52.81 24.08 -26.83
C GLY A 287 52.16 23.13 -27.85
N HIS A 288 51.92 21.85 -27.52
CA HIS A 288 51.23 20.90 -28.40
C HIS A 288 49.90 20.43 -27.78
N PRO A 289 48.77 21.11 -28.05
CA PRO A 289 47.47 20.70 -27.52
C PRO A 289 47.06 19.34 -28.12
N CYS A 290 46.56 18.44 -27.27
CA CYS A 290 45.94 17.21 -27.74
C CYS A 290 44.69 17.56 -28.55
N ARG A 291 44.67 17.19 -29.83
CA ARG A 291 43.51 17.34 -30.71
C ARG A 291 42.57 16.16 -30.56
N LEU A 292 41.27 16.44 -30.64
CA LEU A 292 40.23 15.43 -30.69
C LEU A 292 40.22 14.80 -32.10
N PRO A 293 39.95 13.48 -32.26
CA PRO A 293 39.71 12.89 -33.57
C PRO A 293 38.48 13.51 -34.26
N HIS A 294 38.44 13.54 -35.59
CA HIS A 294 37.34 14.14 -36.38
C HIS A 294 35.93 13.53 -36.16
N LEU A 295 35.81 12.45 -35.37
CA LEU A 295 34.57 11.73 -35.08
C LEU A 295 33.52 12.55 -34.30
N PHE A 296 33.91 13.65 -33.66
CA PHE A 296 33.10 14.32 -32.63
C PHE A 296 32.61 15.72 -32.99
N SER A 297 33.09 16.32 -34.10
CA SER A 297 32.78 17.72 -34.45
C SER A 297 31.50 17.90 -35.25
N ASP A 298 31.15 16.97 -36.14
CA ASP A 298 30.14 17.21 -37.19
C ASP A 298 29.12 16.06 -37.29
N LEU A 299 27.90 16.25 -36.77
CA LEU A 299 26.71 15.43 -37.07
C LEU A 299 25.41 16.23 -36.86
N ASP A 300 25.29 17.38 -37.53
CA ASP A 300 24.03 18.12 -37.62
C ASP A 300 22.99 17.37 -38.46
N PHE A 301 21.74 17.34 -37.98
CA PHE A 301 20.56 17.06 -38.79
C PHE A 301 19.61 18.25 -38.70
N ASP A 302 19.58 19.02 -39.79
CA ASP A 302 19.04 20.39 -39.84
C ASP A 302 17.49 20.45 -39.85
N MET A 303 16.92 21.54 -39.32
CA MET A 303 15.48 21.77 -39.21
C MET A 303 15.04 23.16 -39.70
N ALA A 304 14.87 23.32 -41.01
CA ALA A 304 14.12 24.46 -41.58
C ALA A 304 13.52 24.14 -42.97
N GLY A 305 12.21 24.33 -43.14
CA GLY A 305 11.54 24.23 -44.43
C GLY A 305 10.00 24.29 -44.31
N GLN A 306 9.35 25.19 -45.06
CA GLN A 306 7.90 25.44 -44.96
C GLN A 306 7.11 24.81 -46.12
N GLN A 307 5.92 24.25 -45.84
CA GLN A 307 4.60 24.72 -46.33
C GLN A 307 3.55 23.59 -46.28
N GLU A 308 2.30 23.93 -45.94
CA GLU A 308 1.15 23.02 -46.03
C GLU A 308 0.50 23.09 -47.41
N GLN A 309 0.25 21.94 -48.05
CA GLN A 309 -1.10 21.45 -48.41
C GLN A 309 -1.00 20.02 -49.01
N PRO A 310 -2.12 19.23 -49.06
CA PRO A 310 -2.02 17.82 -48.66
C PRO A 310 -2.19 16.77 -49.77
N GLU A 311 -1.45 15.66 -49.62
CA GLU A 311 -2.02 14.31 -49.81
C GLU A 311 -1.28 13.29 -48.91
N MET A 312 -1.75 12.04 -48.85
CA MET A 312 -1.60 11.18 -47.67
C MET A 312 -0.18 10.66 -47.39
N ALA A 313 0.22 10.67 -46.10
CA ALA A 313 1.52 10.20 -45.61
C ALA A 313 1.54 8.70 -45.26
N PRO A 314 2.71 8.02 -45.34
CA PRO A 314 2.93 6.73 -44.70
C PRO A 314 2.94 6.88 -43.16
N PRO A 315 2.59 5.82 -42.38
CA PRO A 315 2.40 5.93 -40.95
C PRO A 315 3.72 6.13 -40.18
N PRO A 316 3.74 6.97 -39.12
CA PRO A 316 4.93 7.15 -38.28
C PRO A 316 5.23 5.91 -37.41
N PRO A 317 6.46 5.78 -36.89
CA PRO A 317 6.80 4.72 -35.94
C PRO A 317 5.90 4.82 -34.71
N ARG A 318 5.14 3.76 -34.42
CA ARG A 318 4.15 3.76 -33.34
C ARG A 318 4.83 3.93 -31.98
N ARG A 319 4.54 5.03 -31.27
CA ARG A 319 4.75 5.13 -29.81
C ARG A 319 4.09 3.93 -29.15
N ARG A 320 4.76 3.29 -28.18
CA ARG A 320 4.19 2.18 -27.41
C ARG A 320 3.16 2.74 -26.45
N VAL A 321 1.89 2.51 -26.74
CA VAL A 321 0.77 2.87 -25.86
C VAL A 321 0.51 1.73 -24.89
N VAL A 322 0.41 2.03 -23.60
CA VAL A 322 -0.04 1.08 -22.57
C VAL A 322 -1.07 1.74 -21.66
N CYS A 323 -1.99 0.96 -21.11
CA CYS A 323 -2.95 1.47 -20.13
C CYS A 323 -2.53 1.11 -18.69
N VAL A 324 -2.69 2.04 -17.75
CA VAL A 324 -2.62 1.78 -16.31
C VAL A 324 -3.99 2.07 -15.70
N THR A 325 -4.67 1.05 -15.19
CA THR A 325 -5.95 1.26 -14.49
C THR A 325 -5.71 1.69 -13.05
N GLY A 326 -6.40 2.72 -12.57
CA GLY A 326 -6.23 3.21 -11.19
C GLY A 326 -4.95 4.04 -11.03
N ALA A 327 -4.62 4.83 -12.05
CA ALA A 327 -3.38 5.59 -12.16
C ALA A 327 -3.13 6.60 -11.02
N GLY A 328 -4.19 7.17 -10.45
CA GLY A 328 -4.10 8.04 -9.25
C GLY A 328 -3.88 7.30 -7.92
N GLY A 329 -3.83 5.96 -7.94
CA GLY A 329 -3.53 5.13 -6.76
C GLY A 329 -2.03 5.01 -6.50
N PHE A 330 -1.65 4.71 -5.26
CA PHE A 330 -0.24 4.74 -4.80
C PHE A 330 0.75 3.92 -5.63
N VAL A 331 0.41 2.70 -6.07
CA VAL A 331 1.28 1.92 -6.97
C VAL A 331 1.14 2.40 -8.42
N GLY A 332 -0.06 2.88 -8.79
CA GLY A 332 -0.37 3.39 -10.13
C GLY A 332 0.45 4.62 -10.48
N SER A 333 0.62 5.56 -9.56
CA SER A 333 1.38 6.80 -9.78
C SER A 333 2.84 6.54 -10.08
N TRP A 334 3.51 5.72 -9.26
CA TRP A 334 4.91 5.34 -9.48
C TRP A 334 5.08 4.51 -10.76
N LEU A 335 4.09 3.68 -11.13
CA LEU A 335 4.12 2.97 -12.41
C LEU A 335 3.91 3.91 -13.61
N VAL A 336 3.04 4.93 -13.51
CA VAL A 336 2.86 5.95 -14.56
C VAL A 336 4.14 6.76 -14.74
N GLU A 337 4.76 7.24 -13.66
CA GLU A 337 6.05 7.94 -13.68
C GLU A 337 7.16 7.08 -14.28
N LEU A 338 7.22 5.79 -13.90
CA LEU A 338 8.15 4.82 -14.47
C LEU A 338 7.92 4.59 -15.97
N LEU A 339 6.67 4.48 -16.41
CA LEU A 339 6.35 4.30 -17.83
C LEU A 339 6.67 5.55 -18.65
N LEU A 340 6.34 6.74 -18.15
CA LEU A 340 6.65 8.02 -18.81
C LEU A 340 8.17 8.23 -18.94
N SER A 341 8.93 8.03 -17.85
CA SER A 341 10.41 8.13 -17.88
C SER A 341 11.08 7.07 -18.77
N ARG A 342 10.43 5.92 -19.00
CA ARG A 342 10.88 4.90 -19.97
C ARG A 342 10.40 5.18 -21.40
N GLY A 343 9.61 6.23 -21.63
CA GLY A 343 9.19 6.71 -22.96
C GLY A 343 7.91 6.05 -23.52
N TYR A 344 7.04 5.53 -22.66
CA TYR A 344 5.71 5.06 -23.05
C TYR A 344 4.72 6.20 -23.22
N ALA A 345 3.78 6.02 -24.15
CA ALA A 345 2.49 6.71 -24.08
C ALA A 345 1.60 5.95 -23.09
N VAL A 346 1.03 6.65 -22.12
CA VAL A 346 0.29 6.07 -21.00
C VAL A 346 -1.16 6.55 -21.06
N HIS A 347 -2.07 5.62 -21.30
CA HIS A 347 -3.49 5.80 -21.00
C HIS A 347 -3.67 5.53 -19.50
N ALA A 348 -4.11 6.52 -18.74
CA ALA A 348 -4.19 6.46 -17.28
C ALA A 348 -5.64 6.55 -16.84
N THR A 349 -6.22 5.44 -16.35
CA THR A 349 -7.64 5.45 -15.93
C THR A 349 -7.80 5.93 -14.50
N VAL A 350 -8.76 6.82 -14.32
CA VAL A 350 -9.20 7.39 -13.05
C VAL A 350 -10.73 7.55 -13.09
N ARG A 351 -11.39 7.60 -11.92
CA ARG A 351 -12.84 7.81 -11.84
C ARG A 351 -13.27 9.23 -12.25
N ASP A 352 -12.35 10.18 -12.21
CA ASP A 352 -12.56 11.61 -12.52
C ASP A 352 -11.20 12.21 -12.94
N PRO A 353 -11.02 12.62 -14.21
CA PRO A 353 -9.78 13.23 -14.70
C PRO A 353 -9.44 14.62 -14.14
N ASP A 354 -10.39 15.31 -13.52
CA ASP A 354 -10.25 16.69 -13.02
C ASP A 354 -10.34 16.80 -11.49
N ASP A 355 -10.60 15.70 -10.78
CA ASP A 355 -10.40 15.56 -9.34
C ASP A 355 -8.98 16.07 -8.94
N PRO A 356 -8.87 17.05 -8.03
CA PRO A 356 -7.59 17.63 -7.62
C PRO A 356 -6.55 16.62 -7.15
N LYS A 357 -6.94 15.45 -6.61
CA LYS A 357 -5.99 14.41 -6.20
C LYS A 357 -5.21 13.82 -7.37
N ASN A 358 -5.73 13.91 -8.60
CA ASN A 358 -5.07 13.41 -9.81
C ASN A 358 -4.20 14.48 -10.49
N ALA A 359 -4.21 15.73 -10.00
CA ALA A 359 -3.52 16.85 -10.65
C ALA A 359 -1.99 16.67 -10.73
N PHE A 360 -1.38 15.94 -9.79
CA PHE A 360 0.06 15.65 -9.82
C PHE A 360 0.46 14.77 -11.02
N LEU A 361 -0.42 13.90 -11.52
CA LEU A 361 -0.13 13.07 -12.70
C LEU A 361 0.14 13.94 -13.94
N LYS A 362 -0.61 15.05 -14.08
CA LYS A 362 -0.43 16.06 -15.14
C LYS A 362 0.86 16.89 -14.98
N GLN A 363 1.58 16.74 -13.85
CA GLN A 363 2.83 17.43 -13.51
C GLN A 363 4.07 16.52 -13.57
N LEU A 364 3.90 15.21 -13.80
CA LEU A 364 5.02 14.27 -13.95
C LEU A 364 5.86 14.60 -15.19
N GLU A 365 7.15 14.27 -15.15
CA GLU A 365 8.05 14.48 -16.28
C GLU A 365 7.55 13.71 -17.52
N ASN A 366 7.61 14.34 -18.69
CA ASN A 366 7.10 13.82 -19.97
C ASN A 366 5.58 13.60 -20.06
N ALA A 367 4.80 13.88 -19.00
CA ALA A 367 3.34 13.72 -19.00
C ALA A 367 2.60 14.57 -20.05
N PRO A 368 2.89 15.87 -20.27
CA PRO A 368 2.13 16.70 -21.22
C PRO A 368 2.14 16.21 -22.68
N GLU A 369 3.12 15.40 -23.06
CA GLU A 369 3.25 14.83 -24.40
C GLU A 369 2.82 13.36 -24.52
N ASN A 370 2.72 12.64 -23.39
CA ASN A 370 2.64 11.17 -23.39
C ASN A 370 1.61 10.59 -22.40
N LEU A 371 1.03 11.39 -21.50
CA LEU A 371 -0.03 10.96 -20.58
C LEU A 371 -1.40 11.41 -21.09
N GLN A 372 -2.33 10.48 -21.25
CA GLN A 372 -3.75 10.78 -21.45
C GLN A 372 -4.55 10.20 -20.30
N LEU A 373 -5.25 11.06 -19.54
CA LEU A 373 -6.20 10.59 -18.54
C LEU A 373 -7.50 10.13 -19.23
N PHE A 374 -8.06 9.02 -18.75
CA PHE A 374 -9.37 8.53 -19.15
C PHE A 374 -10.27 8.42 -17.92
N GLU A 375 -11.48 8.96 -18.03
CA GLU A 375 -12.58 8.67 -17.11
C GLU A 375 -13.04 7.23 -17.35
N ALA A 376 -12.86 6.34 -16.37
CA ALA A 376 -13.35 4.97 -16.43
C ALA A 376 -13.58 4.36 -15.04
N ASP A 377 -14.65 3.59 -14.91
CA ASP A 377 -14.83 2.66 -13.80
C ASP A 377 -14.53 1.24 -14.28
N VAL A 378 -13.87 0.43 -13.44
CA VAL A 378 -13.66 -0.99 -13.72
C VAL A 378 -14.97 -1.77 -13.77
N LEU A 379 -16.06 -1.23 -13.21
CA LEU A 379 -17.40 -1.80 -13.32
C LEU A 379 -18.12 -1.48 -14.64
N ASP A 380 -17.54 -0.61 -15.50
CA ASP A 380 -18.01 -0.37 -16.87
C ASP A 380 -16.96 -0.80 -17.91
N CYS A 381 -17.17 -2.00 -18.46
CA CYS A 381 -16.40 -2.55 -19.58
C CYS A 381 -16.36 -1.64 -20.82
N GLY A 382 -17.37 -0.79 -21.03
CA GLY A 382 -17.40 0.21 -22.10
C GLY A 382 -16.32 1.28 -21.92
N SER A 383 -16.28 1.93 -20.76
CA SER A 383 -15.23 2.91 -20.42
C SER A 383 -13.82 2.32 -20.46
N LEU A 384 -13.64 1.08 -19.98
CA LEU A 384 -12.36 0.37 -20.09
C LEU A 384 -11.96 0.10 -21.55
N THR A 385 -12.88 -0.36 -22.39
CA THR A 385 -12.60 -0.65 -23.81
C THR A 385 -12.18 0.62 -24.56
N ALA A 386 -12.77 1.77 -24.23
CA ALA A 386 -12.36 3.06 -24.77
C ALA A 386 -10.93 3.46 -24.31
N ALA A 387 -10.59 3.24 -23.04
CA ALA A 387 -9.25 3.49 -22.51
C ALA A 387 -8.19 2.51 -23.02
N PHE A 388 -8.57 1.28 -23.37
CA PHE A 388 -7.64 0.25 -23.88
C PHE A 388 -7.43 0.31 -25.39
N ALA A 389 -8.23 1.10 -26.12
CA ALA A 389 -8.17 1.21 -27.57
C ALA A 389 -6.77 1.69 -28.05
N GLY A 390 -6.07 0.82 -28.78
CA GLY A 390 -4.73 1.08 -29.31
C GLY A 390 -3.57 0.72 -28.39
N CYS A 391 -3.82 0.22 -27.18
CA CYS A 391 -2.79 -0.20 -26.23
C CYS A 391 -2.13 -1.54 -26.65
N GLU A 392 -0.80 -1.60 -26.60
CA GLU A 392 -0.02 -2.85 -26.72
C GLU A 392 -0.27 -3.75 -25.49
N GLY A 393 -0.45 -3.14 -24.32
CA GLY A 393 -0.61 -3.81 -23.05
C GLY A 393 -1.37 -3.01 -21.98
N VAL A 394 -1.83 -3.71 -20.96
CA VAL A 394 -2.58 -3.14 -19.82
C VAL A 394 -1.94 -3.57 -18.50
N PHE A 395 -1.89 -2.64 -17.54
CA PHE A 395 -1.51 -2.85 -16.16
C PHE A 395 -2.74 -2.67 -15.25
N HIS A 396 -3.22 -3.75 -14.65
CA HIS A 396 -4.42 -3.78 -13.82
C HIS A 396 -4.08 -3.62 -12.33
N LEU A 397 -4.13 -2.38 -11.85
CA LEU A 397 -3.90 -2.00 -10.45
C LEU A 397 -5.18 -1.52 -9.75
N ALA A 398 -6.22 -1.14 -10.49
CA ALA A 398 -7.50 -0.69 -9.95
C ALA A 398 -8.25 -1.85 -9.28
N THR A 399 -8.35 -1.82 -7.95
CA THR A 399 -9.25 -2.70 -7.19
C THR A 399 -10.38 -1.84 -6.62
N PRO A 400 -11.66 -2.11 -6.94
CA PRO A 400 -12.79 -1.32 -6.45
C PRO A 400 -13.12 -1.72 -5.00
N VAL A 401 -12.33 -1.20 -4.07
CA VAL A 401 -12.51 -1.34 -2.62
C VAL A 401 -13.70 -0.48 -2.18
N PRO A 402 -14.79 -1.07 -1.64
CA PRO A 402 -15.84 -0.30 -0.97
C PRO A 402 -15.35 0.00 0.45
N GLU A 403 -15.02 1.26 0.74
CA GLU A 403 -14.35 1.70 1.97
C GLU A 403 -15.04 1.23 3.26
N GLU A 404 -16.37 1.08 3.20
CA GLU A 404 -17.22 0.70 4.33
C GLU A 404 -18.16 -0.50 4.03
N LYS A 405 -17.82 -1.36 3.05
CA LYS A 405 -18.57 -2.62 2.78
C LYS A 405 -17.69 -3.76 2.26
N ILE A 406 -16.74 -4.20 3.09
CA ILE A 406 -15.76 -5.24 2.69
C ILE A 406 -16.43 -6.59 2.35
N LYS A 407 -17.57 -6.95 2.97
CA LYS A 407 -18.33 -8.16 2.58
C LYS A 407 -18.90 -8.07 1.15
N GLU A 408 -19.20 -6.87 0.67
CA GLU A 408 -19.64 -6.62 -0.72
C GLU A 408 -18.44 -6.50 -1.70
N MET A 409 -17.18 -6.45 -1.24
CA MET A 409 -15.98 -6.26 -2.09
C MET A 409 -15.76 -7.37 -3.12
N MET A 410 -16.21 -8.59 -2.83
CA MET A 410 -15.96 -9.76 -3.68
C MET A 410 -16.52 -9.58 -5.10
N ALA A 411 -17.79 -9.17 -5.23
CA ALA A 411 -18.41 -9.03 -6.55
C ALA A 411 -17.76 -7.90 -7.39
N PRO A 412 -17.60 -6.65 -6.91
CA PRO A 412 -16.90 -5.60 -7.65
C PRO A 412 -15.45 -5.93 -8.00
N THR A 413 -14.71 -6.64 -7.14
CA THR A 413 -13.31 -7.00 -7.42
C THR A 413 -13.23 -8.03 -8.54
N VAL A 414 -14.00 -9.11 -8.44
CA VAL A 414 -14.03 -10.18 -9.44
C VAL A 414 -14.61 -9.69 -10.77
N GLU A 415 -15.69 -8.90 -10.73
CA GLU A 415 -16.32 -8.35 -11.93
C GLU A 415 -15.49 -7.22 -12.56
N GLY A 416 -14.78 -6.42 -11.77
CA GLY A 416 -13.81 -5.45 -12.27
C GLY A 416 -12.66 -6.12 -13.02
N THR A 417 -12.14 -7.22 -12.50
CA THR A 417 -11.13 -8.04 -13.21
C THR A 417 -11.73 -8.72 -14.45
N ARG A 418 -12.98 -9.23 -14.42
CA ARG A 418 -13.68 -9.72 -15.63
C ARG A 418 -13.76 -8.66 -16.71
N ASN A 419 -14.26 -7.47 -16.37
CA ASN A 419 -14.43 -6.37 -17.31
C ASN A 419 -13.08 -5.94 -17.91
N VAL A 420 -11.99 -5.96 -17.14
CA VAL A 420 -10.64 -5.71 -17.68
C VAL A 420 -10.18 -6.80 -18.65
N LEU A 421 -10.44 -8.08 -18.35
CA LEU A 421 -10.12 -9.20 -19.25
C LEU A 421 -10.92 -9.12 -20.56
N GLU A 422 -12.22 -8.85 -20.48
CA GLU A 422 -13.11 -8.72 -21.64
C GLU A 422 -12.82 -7.47 -22.48
N ALA A 423 -12.55 -6.32 -21.83
CA ALA A 423 -12.11 -5.10 -22.51
C ALA A 423 -10.73 -5.28 -23.17
N CYS A 424 -9.81 -6.06 -22.58
CA CYS A 424 -8.54 -6.41 -23.23
C CYS A 424 -8.77 -7.17 -24.53
N SER A 425 -9.65 -8.19 -24.52
CA SER A 425 -10.00 -8.93 -25.73
C SER A 425 -10.76 -8.07 -26.75
N ALA A 426 -11.69 -7.20 -26.33
CA ALA A 426 -12.41 -6.29 -27.21
C ALA A 426 -11.48 -5.26 -27.90
N ALA A 427 -10.53 -4.70 -27.15
CA ALA A 427 -9.53 -3.76 -27.67
C ALA A 427 -8.33 -4.45 -28.36
N SER A 428 -8.31 -5.78 -28.45
CA SER A 428 -7.21 -6.59 -29.02
C SER A 428 -5.85 -6.42 -28.31
N VAL A 429 -5.86 -6.08 -27.02
CA VAL A 429 -4.67 -6.01 -26.15
C VAL A 429 -4.00 -7.37 -26.10
N GLN A 430 -2.67 -7.40 -26.23
CA GLN A 430 -1.91 -8.66 -26.29
C GLN A 430 -1.43 -9.14 -24.92
N LYS A 431 -1.12 -8.22 -23.99
CA LYS A 431 -0.57 -8.55 -22.67
C LYS A 431 -1.20 -7.75 -21.54
N LEU A 432 -1.55 -8.45 -20.47
CA LEU A 432 -2.14 -7.90 -19.24
C LEU A 432 -1.24 -8.28 -18.05
N VAL A 433 -0.84 -7.31 -17.25
CA VAL A 433 -0.13 -7.53 -15.97
C VAL A 433 -1.03 -7.06 -14.84
N VAL A 434 -1.32 -7.94 -13.89
CA VAL A 434 -2.26 -7.70 -12.79
C VAL A 434 -1.49 -7.56 -11.47
N ALA A 435 -1.85 -6.55 -10.68
CA ALA A 435 -1.38 -6.40 -9.31
C ALA A 435 -2.31 -7.18 -8.36
N SER A 436 -1.99 -8.46 -8.17
CA SER A 436 -2.53 -9.24 -7.07
C SER A 436 -1.83 -8.90 -5.75
N SER A 437 -2.17 -9.62 -4.69
CA SER A 437 -1.75 -9.34 -3.32
C SER A 437 -1.15 -10.57 -2.67
N ILE A 438 -0.20 -10.38 -1.76
CA ILE A 438 0.36 -11.47 -0.95
C ILE A 438 -0.70 -12.13 -0.04
N ALA A 439 -1.86 -11.50 0.14
CA ALA A 439 -3.05 -12.07 0.76
C ALA A 439 -3.50 -13.41 0.13
N THR A 440 -3.26 -13.64 -1.18
CA THR A 440 -3.58 -14.90 -1.85
C THR A 440 -2.55 -16.03 -1.59
N VAL A 441 -1.55 -15.76 -0.75
CA VAL A 441 -0.43 -16.68 -0.42
C VAL A 441 -0.31 -16.93 1.10
N CYS A 442 -0.48 -15.90 1.94
CA CYS A 442 -0.03 -15.96 3.33
C CYS A 442 -0.81 -16.91 4.27
N LEU A 443 -2.12 -17.09 4.09
CA LEU A 443 -3.02 -17.72 5.07
C LEU A 443 -3.25 -19.21 4.78
N ASN A 444 -2.28 -20.07 5.10
CA ASN A 444 -2.44 -21.53 4.95
C ASN A 444 -1.81 -22.29 6.13
N PRO A 445 -2.60 -22.69 7.15
CA PRO A 445 -2.10 -23.44 8.32
C PRO A 445 -1.63 -24.87 8.02
N SER A 446 -1.95 -25.42 6.84
CA SER A 446 -1.48 -26.74 6.41
C SER A 446 -0.14 -26.70 5.66
N TRP A 447 0.38 -25.51 5.36
CA TRP A 447 1.69 -25.33 4.77
C TRP A 447 2.81 -25.69 5.77
N PRO A 448 3.87 -26.43 5.38
CA PRO A 448 4.96 -26.78 6.29
C PRO A 448 5.69 -25.54 6.81
N GLN A 449 5.90 -25.44 8.13
CA GLN A 449 6.51 -24.24 8.72
C GLN A 449 8.01 -24.12 8.48
N ASP A 450 8.66 -25.18 8.01
CA ASP A 450 10.05 -25.27 7.60
C ASP A 450 10.28 -24.97 6.10
N MET A 451 9.20 -24.71 5.34
CA MET A 451 9.25 -24.41 3.90
C MET A 451 8.81 -22.97 3.63
N PRO A 452 9.63 -22.11 2.99
CA PRO A 452 9.19 -20.80 2.55
C PRO A 452 8.07 -20.95 1.51
N LYS A 453 7.09 -20.05 1.53
CA LYS A 453 6.06 -19.99 0.48
C LYS A 453 6.62 -19.40 -0.80
N ASP A 454 6.20 -19.93 -1.93
CA ASP A 454 6.59 -19.55 -3.29
C ASP A 454 5.35 -19.27 -4.15
N GLU A 455 5.55 -19.04 -5.46
CA GLU A 455 4.45 -18.82 -6.40
C GLU A 455 3.44 -19.98 -6.51
N THR A 456 3.78 -21.19 -6.07
CA THR A 456 2.85 -22.34 -6.03
C THR A 456 1.93 -22.32 -4.81
N SER A 457 2.28 -21.51 -3.81
CA SER A 457 1.58 -21.43 -2.52
C SER A 457 0.28 -20.63 -2.62
N TRP A 458 -0.80 -21.14 -2.04
CA TRP A 458 -2.08 -20.44 -1.96
C TRP A 458 -2.59 -20.38 -0.53
N SER A 459 -3.22 -19.26 -0.18
CA SER A 459 -4.07 -19.13 1.01
C SER A 459 -5.26 -20.09 0.91
N ASP A 460 -5.64 -20.70 2.03
CA ASP A 460 -6.80 -21.57 2.10
C ASP A 460 -8.08 -20.74 1.96
N LYS A 461 -8.68 -20.78 0.75
CA LYS A 461 -9.89 -20.05 0.37
C LYS A 461 -11.08 -20.35 1.29
N LYS A 462 -11.20 -21.59 1.81
CA LYS A 462 -12.25 -21.97 2.76
C LYS A 462 -12.00 -21.33 4.12
N LEU A 463 -10.76 -21.36 4.60
CA LEU A 463 -10.38 -20.67 5.84
C LEU A 463 -10.48 -19.14 5.72
N CYS A 464 -10.26 -18.56 4.54
CA CYS A 464 -10.50 -17.14 4.30
C CYS A 464 -11.99 -16.81 4.46
N ILE A 465 -12.88 -17.62 3.89
CA ILE A 465 -14.35 -17.48 4.07
C ILE A 465 -14.74 -17.66 5.55
N GLU A 466 -14.21 -18.68 6.23
CA GLU A 466 -14.53 -18.97 7.64
C GLU A 466 -14.04 -17.88 8.61
N ASN A 467 -13.00 -17.12 8.26
CA ASN A 467 -12.50 -15.96 9.02
C ASN A 467 -13.07 -14.61 8.54
N GLU A 468 -13.99 -14.59 7.57
CA GLU A 468 -14.49 -13.38 6.90
C GLU A 468 -13.40 -12.49 6.25
N ASP A 469 -12.27 -13.08 5.83
CA ASP A 469 -11.23 -12.40 5.03
C ASP A 469 -11.66 -12.30 3.56
N TRP A 470 -12.71 -11.52 3.33
CA TRP A 470 -13.30 -11.30 2.01
C TRP A 470 -12.33 -10.60 1.03
N TYR A 471 -11.26 -9.96 1.51
CA TYR A 471 -10.21 -9.44 0.63
C TYR A 471 -9.32 -10.56 0.08
N SER A 472 -8.85 -11.48 0.94
CA SER A 472 -8.13 -12.67 0.48
C SER A 472 -9.02 -13.50 -0.45
N VAL A 473 -10.29 -13.73 -0.12
CA VAL A 473 -11.24 -14.42 -1.03
C VAL A 473 -11.35 -13.70 -2.37
N ALA A 474 -11.63 -12.38 -2.38
CA ALA A 474 -11.82 -11.60 -3.59
C ALA A 474 -10.56 -11.57 -4.48
N LYS A 475 -9.37 -11.48 -3.89
CA LYS A 475 -8.11 -11.53 -4.64
C LYS A 475 -7.79 -12.94 -5.13
N ILE A 476 -8.10 -14.00 -4.39
CA ILE A 476 -7.97 -15.39 -4.87
C ILE A 476 -8.87 -15.60 -6.10
N GLU A 477 -10.17 -15.27 -6.00
CA GLU A 477 -11.13 -15.42 -7.11
C GLU A 477 -10.71 -14.63 -8.37
N ALA A 478 -10.24 -13.39 -8.21
CA ALA A 478 -9.79 -12.56 -9.33
C ALA A 478 -8.49 -13.08 -9.99
N GLU A 479 -7.53 -13.55 -9.19
CA GLU A 479 -6.25 -14.09 -9.65
C GLU A 479 -6.42 -15.46 -10.33
N GLU A 480 -7.25 -16.34 -9.76
CA GLU A 480 -7.65 -17.60 -10.41
C GLU A 480 -8.33 -17.33 -11.76
N MET A 481 -9.24 -16.35 -11.83
CA MET A 481 -9.94 -15.98 -13.05
C MET A 481 -9.00 -15.42 -14.13
N ALA A 482 -8.09 -14.51 -13.79
CA ALA A 482 -7.13 -13.94 -14.75
C ALA A 482 -6.14 -14.99 -15.28
N LEU A 483 -5.73 -15.94 -14.43
CA LEU A 483 -4.89 -17.07 -14.83
C LEU A 483 -5.65 -18.10 -15.69
N GLU A 484 -6.94 -18.37 -15.46
CA GLU A 484 -7.74 -19.23 -16.35
C GLU A 484 -8.04 -18.54 -17.68
N TYR A 485 -8.47 -17.27 -17.65
CA TYR A 485 -8.86 -16.51 -18.85
C TYR A 485 -7.69 -16.38 -19.83
N GLY A 486 -6.48 -16.11 -19.34
CA GLY A 486 -5.27 -16.06 -20.18
C GLY A 486 -5.00 -17.38 -20.90
N LYS A 487 -4.97 -18.49 -20.15
CA LYS A 487 -4.78 -19.86 -20.68
C LYS A 487 -5.85 -20.25 -21.71
N LYS A 488 -7.10 -19.79 -21.51
CA LYS A 488 -8.26 -20.16 -22.31
C LYS A 488 -8.41 -19.33 -23.59
N ASN A 489 -8.14 -18.02 -23.53
CA ASN A 489 -8.40 -17.07 -24.62
C ASN A 489 -7.13 -16.59 -25.33
N GLY A 490 -5.93 -17.01 -24.87
CA GLY A 490 -4.65 -16.64 -25.48
C GLY A 490 -4.12 -15.26 -25.09
N LEU A 491 -4.80 -14.54 -24.21
CA LEU A 491 -4.32 -13.29 -23.62
C LEU A 491 -3.11 -13.58 -22.73
N HIS A 492 -2.00 -12.86 -22.92
CA HIS A 492 -0.82 -13.02 -22.08
C HIS A 492 -1.07 -12.35 -20.71
N THR A 493 -1.68 -13.06 -19.77
CA THR A 493 -1.85 -12.61 -18.38
C THR A 493 -0.59 -12.86 -17.55
N VAL A 494 -0.30 -12.00 -16.56
CA VAL A 494 0.79 -12.19 -15.58
C VAL A 494 0.38 -11.59 -14.24
N GLU A 495 0.52 -12.34 -13.16
CA GLU A 495 0.11 -11.95 -11.80
C GLU A 495 1.32 -11.60 -10.94
N ILE A 496 1.32 -10.41 -10.32
CA ILE A 496 2.35 -9.96 -9.37
C ILE A 496 1.72 -9.76 -7.99
N ASN A 497 2.09 -10.59 -7.01
CA ASN A 497 1.57 -10.55 -5.65
C ASN A 497 2.40 -9.59 -4.79
N THR A 498 1.84 -8.42 -4.47
CA THR A 498 2.54 -7.33 -3.76
C THR A 498 2.27 -7.30 -2.25
N SER A 499 3.19 -6.71 -1.47
CA SER A 499 2.99 -6.49 -0.03
C SER A 499 2.06 -5.30 0.28
N SER A 500 1.76 -5.09 1.57
CA SER A 500 0.80 -4.08 2.05
C SER A 500 1.46 -2.91 2.81
N LYS A 501 0.72 -1.79 2.92
CA LYS A 501 1.15 -0.51 3.52
C LYS A 501 1.24 -0.54 5.07
N VAL A 502 2.02 -1.45 5.66
CA VAL A 502 2.12 -1.55 7.13
C VAL A 502 2.92 -0.41 7.78
N LEU A 503 3.94 0.12 7.10
CA LEU A 503 4.91 1.07 7.70
C LEU A 503 4.25 2.35 8.25
N LEU A 504 3.34 2.96 7.49
CA LEU A 504 2.66 4.20 7.90
C LEU A 504 1.87 4.02 9.22
N TYR A 505 1.30 2.83 9.44
CA TYR A 505 0.61 2.51 10.69
C TYR A 505 1.60 2.41 11.87
N MET A 506 2.75 1.75 11.67
CA MET A 506 3.75 1.54 12.72
C MET A 506 4.45 2.83 13.20
N ILE A 507 4.67 3.80 12.29
CA ILE A 507 5.36 5.08 12.59
C ILE A 507 4.44 6.05 13.34
N LYS A 508 3.12 5.91 13.19
CA LYS A 508 2.12 6.78 13.82
C LYS A 508 1.55 6.25 15.13
N GLY A 509 2.03 5.10 15.62
CA GLY A 509 1.72 4.54 16.93
C GLY A 509 0.46 3.66 16.99
N GLY A 510 -0.45 3.83 16.02
CA GLY A 510 -1.69 3.06 15.86
C GLY A 510 -2.85 3.56 16.73
N ASP A 511 -3.98 3.85 16.09
CA ASP A 511 -5.23 4.19 16.81
C ASP A 511 -5.92 2.93 17.35
N GLY A 512 -5.82 2.68 18.65
CA GLY A 512 -6.76 1.81 19.37
C GLY A 512 -6.14 0.81 20.37
N PRO A 513 -6.94 -0.11 20.93
CA PRO A 513 -6.49 -1.14 21.87
C PRO A 513 -5.76 -2.30 21.18
N HIS A 514 -5.25 -2.10 19.97
CA HIS A 514 -4.86 -3.18 19.06
C HIS A 514 -3.47 -3.74 19.37
N VAL A 515 -3.44 -5.04 19.65
CA VAL A 515 -2.22 -5.83 19.75
C VAL A 515 -1.80 -6.28 18.36
N MET A 516 -0.58 -5.98 17.92
CA MET A 516 -0.06 -6.52 16.66
C MET A 516 0.49 -7.95 16.85
N ASN A 517 0.08 -8.86 15.97
CA ASN A 517 0.63 -10.22 15.91
C ASN A 517 2.08 -10.16 15.37
N ASN A 518 3.07 -10.65 16.13
CA ASN A 518 4.48 -10.64 15.74
C ASN A 518 4.82 -11.72 14.69
N LYS A 519 4.20 -11.61 13.51
CA LYS A 519 4.46 -12.44 12.32
C LYS A 519 5.63 -11.88 11.53
N PHE A 520 6.26 -12.74 10.70
CA PHE A 520 7.04 -12.25 9.57
C PHE A 520 6.15 -11.40 8.67
N TRP A 521 6.61 -10.19 8.32
CA TRP A 521 5.89 -9.31 7.41
C TRP A 521 6.60 -9.21 6.06
N PRO A 522 5.96 -9.56 4.94
CA PRO A 522 6.47 -9.25 3.62
C PRO A 522 6.41 -7.73 3.40
N MET A 523 7.49 -7.14 2.93
CA MET A 523 7.64 -5.71 2.64
C MET A 523 8.27 -5.55 1.27
N VAL A 524 7.97 -4.47 0.54
CA VAL A 524 8.68 -4.11 -0.68
C VAL A 524 8.52 -2.62 -0.96
N ASP A 525 9.52 -1.99 -1.58
CA ASP A 525 9.43 -0.60 -2.02
C ASP A 525 8.40 -0.45 -3.15
N VAL A 526 7.62 0.64 -3.16
CA VAL A 526 6.63 0.88 -4.21
C VAL A 526 7.25 1.08 -5.59
N ARG A 527 8.50 1.57 -5.65
CA ARG A 527 9.29 1.67 -6.89
C ARG A 527 9.79 0.30 -7.32
N ASP A 528 10.18 -0.57 -6.39
CA ASP A 528 10.52 -1.97 -6.70
C ASP A 528 9.31 -2.76 -7.22
N VAL A 529 8.09 -2.44 -6.75
CA VAL A 529 6.84 -2.98 -7.29
C VAL A 529 6.58 -2.47 -8.71
N ALA A 530 6.78 -1.17 -8.98
CA ALA A 530 6.65 -0.63 -10.33
C ALA A 530 7.68 -1.23 -11.30
N ASP A 531 8.95 -1.34 -10.87
CA ASP A 531 10.02 -2.02 -11.61
C ASP A 531 9.68 -3.52 -11.81
N ALA A 532 9.08 -4.21 -10.84
CA ALA A 532 8.62 -5.60 -10.98
C ALA A 532 7.48 -5.76 -12.00
N LEU A 533 6.46 -4.90 -11.94
CA LEU A 533 5.32 -4.91 -12.87
C LEU A 533 5.82 -4.70 -14.32
N LEU A 534 6.72 -3.74 -14.54
CA LEU A 534 7.31 -3.48 -15.87
C LEU A 534 8.29 -4.58 -16.31
N LEU A 535 9.06 -5.17 -15.39
CA LEU A 535 9.92 -6.32 -15.67
C LEU A 535 9.09 -7.53 -16.12
N ALA A 536 7.98 -7.80 -15.43
CA ALA A 536 7.03 -8.86 -15.76
C ALA A 536 6.33 -8.61 -17.11
N TYR A 537 5.95 -7.36 -17.40
CA TYR A 537 5.47 -6.95 -18.72
C TYR A 537 6.45 -7.33 -19.83
N HIS A 538 7.76 -7.16 -19.60
CA HIS A 538 8.78 -7.47 -20.59
C HIS A 538 9.25 -8.93 -20.66
N LYS A 539 9.35 -9.64 -19.53
CA LYS A 539 10.07 -10.93 -19.46
C LYS A 539 9.25 -12.14 -19.04
N ALA A 540 8.16 -11.96 -18.29
CA ALA A 540 7.34 -13.10 -17.86
C ALA A 540 6.68 -13.79 -19.05
N GLY A 541 6.52 -15.10 -18.96
CA GLY A 541 5.72 -15.92 -19.86
C GLY A 541 4.22 -15.82 -19.57
N PRO A 542 3.38 -16.44 -20.43
CA PRO A 542 1.93 -16.33 -20.35
C PRO A 542 1.35 -17.11 -19.16
N SER A 543 0.44 -16.45 -18.45
CA SER A 543 -0.23 -16.92 -17.23
C SER A 543 0.74 -17.41 -16.15
N GLU A 544 1.85 -16.67 -16.00
CA GLU A 544 2.78 -16.81 -14.88
C GLU A 544 2.38 -15.93 -13.69
N ARG A 545 2.75 -16.40 -12.50
CA ARG A 545 2.62 -15.73 -11.20
C ARG A 545 4.01 -15.40 -10.67
N TYR A 546 4.15 -14.34 -9.87
CA TYR A 546 5.39 -13.95 -9.17
C TYR A 546 5.11 -13.25 -7.85
N LEU A 547 5.86 -13.58 -6.80
CA LEU A 547 5.77 -12.92 -5.50
C LEU A 547 6.75 -11.74 -5.43
N CYS A 548 6.29 -10.59 -4.92
CA CYS A 548 7.07 -9.36 -4.84
C CYS A 548 7.23 -8.92 -3.37
N THR A 549 8.29 -9.41 -2.73
CA THR A 549 8.71 -9.08 -1.35
C THR A 549 10.24 -9.06 -1.23
N LEU A 550 10.73 -8.13 -0.42
CA LEU A 550 12.08 -8.12 0.16
C LEU A 550 12.18 -9.19 1.27
N GLU A 551 13.39 -9.30 1.82
CA GLU A 551 13.71 -10.14 2.98
C GLU A 551 12.82 -9.78 4.17
N GLN A 552 12.32 -10.81 4.86
CA GLN A 552 11.32 -10.65 5.91
C GLN A 552 11.98 -10.53 7.29
N MET A 553 11.27 -9.88 8.19
CA MET A 553 11.56 -9.86 9.62
C MET A 553 10.24 -9.86 10.39
N ASP A 554 10.27 -10.27 11.66
CA ASP A 554 9.09 -10.12 12.48
C ASP A 554 8.87 -8.65 12.87
N LEU A 555 7.61 -8.28 13.12
CA LEU A 555 7.23 -6.89 13.37
C LEU A 555 7.98 -6.26 14.56
N LYS A 556 8.43 -7.07 15.53
CA LYS A 556 9.21 -6.61 16.68
C LYS A 556 10.62 -6.17 16.27
N HIS A 557 11.35 -6.99 15.50
CA HIS A 557 12.66 -6.59 14.97
C HIS A 557 12.55 -5.39 14.02
N LEU A 558 11.47 -5.29 13.24
CA LEU A 558 11.16 -4.12 12.41
C LEU A 558 10.96 -2.86 13.25
N LEU A 559 10.13 -2.96 14.30
CA LEU A 559 9.84 -1.85 15.22
C LEU A 559 11.11 -1.37 15.94
N ASP A 560 11.97 -2.29 16.37
CA ASP A 560 13.23 -1.95 17.04
C ASP A 560 14.27 -1.36 16.08
N LEU A 561 14.33 -1.82 14.81
CA LEU A 561 15.12 -1.16 13.76
C LEU A 561 14.63 0.28 13.51
N MET A 562 13.32 0.48 13.39
CA MET A 562 12.72 1.80 13.17
C MET A 562 12.97 2.75 14.34
N LYS A 563 12.80 2.30 15.60
CA LYS A 563 13.13 3.06 16.81
C LYS A 563 14.60 3.50 16.86
N ASN A 564 15.52 2.64 16.41
CA ASN A 564 16.95 2.97 16.37
C ASN A 564 17.28 4.00 15.28
N MET A 565 16.59 3.98 14.14
CA MET A 565 16.79 4.93 13.04
C MET A 565 16.10 6.29 13.29
N TYR A 566 14.89 6.30 13.86
CA TYR A 566 14.04 7.49 14.01
C TYR A 566 13.37 7.58 15.40
N PRO A 567 14.13 7.73 16.49
CA PRO A 567 13.64 7.62 17.88
C PRO A 567 12.60 8.67 18.31
N ASN A 568 12.29 9.65 17.46
CA ASN A 568 11.37 10.76 17.76
C ASN A 568 9.90 10.47 17.39
N TYR A 569 9.61 9.34 16.73
CA TYR A 569 8.24 8.97 16.33
C TYR A 569 7.51 8.14 17.39
N ASN A 570 6.17 8.16 17.32
CA ASN A 570 5.33 7.41 18.25
C ASN A 570 5.20 5.96 17.77
N TYR A 571 5.81 5.02 18.48
CA TYR A 571 5.83 3.61 18.10
C TYR A 571 4.81 2.80 18.89
N ALA A 572 4.11 1.89 18.22
CA ALA A 572 3.15 0.97 18.85
C ALA A 572 3.81 0.14 19.96
N ASP A 573 3.15 0.04 21.11
CA ASP A 573 3.68 -0.55 22.35
C ASP A 573 3.22 -2.00 22.60
N LYS A 574 2.17 -2.45 21.91
CA LYS A 574 1.49 -3.74 22.15
C LYS A 574 1.69 -4.73 21.01
N MET A 575 2.43 -5.80 21.29
CA MET A 575 2.61 -6.95 20.39
C MET A 575 2.44 -8.27 21.14
N VAL A 576 1.96 -9.30 20.44
CA VAL A 576 1.88 -10.69 20.91
C VAL A 576 2.55 -11.61 19.89
N ASP A 577 3.42 -12.50 20.37
CA ASP A 577 4.00 -13.56 19.54
C ASP A 577 2.96 -14.61 19.14
N VAL A 578 3.11 -15.16 17.95
CA VAL A 578 2.21 -16.17 17.39
C VAL A 578 3.01 -17.33 16.78
N ASP A 579 2.48 -18.54 16.92
CA ASP A 579 3.16 -19.80 16.56
C ASP A 579 3.24 -20.06 15.04
N TYR A 580 2.89 -19.09 14.19
CA TYR A 580 2.89 -19.21 12.74
C TYR A 580 3.79 -18.13 12.12
N LYS A 581 5.04 -18.52 11.82
CA LYS A 581 6.10 -17.64 11.29
C LYS A 581 6.73 -18.30 10.04
N VAL A 582 5.94 -18.40 8.98
CA VAL A 582 6.35 -18.98 7.69
C VAL A 582 6.76 -17.88 6.72
N GLU A 583 8.01 -17.93 6.25
CA GLU A 583 8.57 -16.99 5.28
C GLU A 583 7.90 -17.09 3.89
N VAL A 584 8.16 -16.10 3.02
CA VAL A 584 7.75 -16.10 1.61
C VAL A 584 8.93 -15.65 0.74
N THR A 585 9.27 -16.42 -0.29
CA THR A 585 10.37 -16.12 -1.22
C THR A 585 9.90 -15.38 -2.47
N SER A 586 10.77 -14.52 -2.99
CA SER A 586 10.66 -13.88 -4.31
C SER A 586 11.75 -14.36 -5.27
N GLU A 587 12.33 -15.54 -5.04
CA GLU A 587 13.45 -16.07 -5.82
C GLU A 587 13.11 -16.18 -7.31
N LYS A 588 11.90 -16.60 -7.68
CA LYS A 588 11.47 -16.64 -9.08
C LYS A 588 11.48 -15.24 -9.74
N LEU A 589 11.05 -14.21 -9.02
CA LEU A 589 11.05 -12.82 -9.48
C LEU A 589 12.49 -12.26 -9.56
N LYS A 590 13.33 -12.57 -8.57
CA LYS A 590 14.77 -12.26 -8.61
C LYS A 590 15.46 -12.92 -9.81
N ASN A 591 15.14 -14.18 -10.11
CA ASN A 591 15.62 -14.91 -11.29
C ASN A 591 15.11 -14.34 -12.63
N LEU A 592 13.99 -13.60 -12.64
CA LEU A 592 13.57 -12.78 -13.79
C LEU A 592 14.48 -11.55 -13.99
N GLY A 593 15.34 -11.23 -13.03
CA GLY A 593 16.22 -10.05 -13.00
C GLY A 593 15.65 -8.88 -12.20
N TRP A 594 14.79 -9.15 -11.22
CA TRP A 594 14.34 -8.14 -10.25
C TRP A 594 15.40 -7.96 -9.16
N ASN A 595 15.96 -6.75 -9.06
CA ASN A 595 16.93 -6.38 -8.05
C ASN A 595 16.36 -5.26 -7.18
N PRO A 596 15.69 -5.60 -6.06
CA PRO A 596 15.05 -4.60 -5.21
C PRO A 596 16.07 -3.75 -4.43
N ARG A 597 15.59 -2.60 -3.94
CA ARG A 597 16.33 -1.63 -3.14
C ARG A 597 16.65 -2.18 -1.75
N LYS A 598 17.56 -1.53 -1.01
CA LYS A 598 17.92 -2.00 0.34
C LYS A 598 16.78 -1.74 1.32
N ARG A 599 16.69 -2.56 2.38
CA ARG A 599 15.65 -2.41 3.41
C ARG A 599 15.77 -1.06 4.15
N GLU A 600 16.99 -0.58 4.37
CA GLU A 600 17.29 0.70 5.05
C GLU A 600 16.92 1.90 4.17
N GLU A 601 17.20 1.80 2.86
CA GLU A 601 16.82 2.77 1.82
C GLU A 601 15.29 2.84 1.68
N THR A 602 14.63 1.68 1.60
CA THR A 602 13.16 1.56 1.58
C THR A 602 12.53 2.19 2.83
N LEU A 603 13.09 1.96 4.02
CA LEU A 603 12.61 2.56 5.26
C LEU A 603 12.80 4.09 5.28
N ALA A 604 13.97 4.57 4.87
CA ALA A 604 14.28 6.00 4.86
C ALA A 604 13.40 6.78 3.88
N ASP A 605 13.26 6.29 2.64
CA ASP A 605 12.48 6.96 1.61
C ASP A 605 10.97 6.94 1.92
N ASN A 606 10.47 5.91 2.62
CA ASN A 606 9.11 5.92 3.16
C ASN A 606 8.93 6.98 4.25
N ILE A 607 9.87 7.10 5.20
CA ILE A 607 9.82 8.14 6.25
C ILE A 607 9.84 9.54 5.59
N GLU A 608 10.79 9.81 4.70
CA GLU A 608 10.93 11.11 4.01
C GLU A 608 9.68 11.44 3.17
N PHE A 609 9.09 10.44 2.50
CA PHE A 609 7.82 10.62 1.79
C PHE A 609 6.67 10.94 2.74
N PHE A 610 6.54 10.24 3.88
CA PHE A 610 5.47 10.51 4.85
C PHE A 610 5.67 11.87 5.55
N GLU A 611 6.90 12.33 5.77
CA GLU A 611 7.22 13.68 6.24
C GLU A 611 6.79 14.74 5.21
N LYS A 612 7.27 14.62 3.96
CA LYS A 612 6.96 15.55 2.86
C LYS A 612 5.48 15.63 2.52
N ALA A 613 4.76 14.51 2.61
CA ALA A 613 3.32 14.44 2.38
C ALA A 613 2.48 14.94 3.58
N GLY A 614 3.11 15.38 4.67
CA GLY A 614 2.41 15.77 5.91
C GLY A 614 1.70 14.61 6.62
N LEU A 615 2.01 13.37 6.25
CA LEU A 615 1.36 12.17 6.76
C LEU A 615 1.84 11.79 8.16
N LEU A 616 3.05 12.18 8.59
CA LEU A 616 3.54 11.94 9.97
C LEU A 616 3.15 13.04 10.98
N ASP A 617 2.00 13.69 10.77
CA ASP A 617 1.42 14.54 11.80
C ASP A 617 1.06 13.71 13.06
N GLY A 618 1.15 14.32 14.25
CA GLY A 618 1.06 13.61 15.54
C GLY A 618 -0.31 13.04 15.93
N ARG A 619 -1.28 13.02 15.00
CA ARG A 619 -2.49 12.19 15.10
C ARG A 619 -2.06 10.73 14.80
N PRO A 620 -2.58 9.69 15.46
CA PRO A 620 -2.18 8.34 15.10
C PRO A 620 -2.76 7.91 13.73
N CYS A 621 -2.63 6.64 13.39
CA CYS A 621 -3.17 6.11 12.13
C CYS A 621 -4.11 4.94 12.41
N ARG A 622 -5.25 4.92 11.73
CA ARG A 622 -6.07 3.73 11.58
C ARG A 622 -5.38 2.72 10.65
N LEU A 623 -5.51 1.44 10.97
CA LEU A 623 -4.99 0.34 10.17
C LEU A 623 -5.75 0.25 8.84
N PRO A 624 -5.09 0.29 7.66
CA PRO A 624 -5.71 -0.18 6.43
C PRO A 624 -6.13 -1.64 6.63
N TYR A 625 -7.37 -1.99 6.30
CA TYR A 625 -8.00 -3.23 6.80
C TYR A 625 -7.27 -4.53 6.41
N PHE A 626 -6.44 -4.48 5.37
CA PHE A 626 -5.61 -5.56 4.81
C PHE A 626 -4.50 -6.10 5.74
N ALA A 627 -4.40 -5.62 6.98
CA ALA A 627 -3.54 -6.18 8.02
C ALA A 627 -4.30 -6.49 9.34
N GLY A 628 -5.63 -6.38 9.33
CA GLY A 628 -6.52 -6.67 10.45
C GLY A 628 -6.75 -8.16 10.70
N LEU A 629 -5.68 -8.92 11.02
CA LEU A 629 -5.83 -10.21 11.73
C LEU A 629 -6.25 -9.93 13.18
N ARG A 630 -7.50 -9.49 13.33
CA ARG A 630 -8.11 -9.19 14.62
C ARG A 630 -8.38 -10.50 15.34
N PHE A 631 -7.62 -10.75 16.40
CA PHE A 631 -7.77 -11.91 17.27
C PHE A 631 -7.80 -11.43 18.72
N GLN A 632 -8.92 -11.66 19.41
CA GLN A 632 -8.92 -11.58 20.87
C GLN A 632 -8.52 -12.94 21.44
N SER A 633 -7.59 -12.93 22.40
CA SER A 633 -7.33 -14.06 23.27
C SER A 633 -8.23 -13.95 24.51
N ASP A 634 -9.08 -14.95 24.75
CA ASP A 634 -9.71 -15.07 26.07
C ASP A 634 -8.68 -15.50 27.15
N GLN A 635 -9.10 -15.57 28.41
CA GLN A 635 -8.22 -15.98 29.51
C GLN A 635 -7.76 -17.46 29.45
N SER A 636 -8.19 -18.23 28.43
CA SER A 636 -7.72 -19.60 28.15
C SER A 636 -6.71 -19.68 27.00
N GLY A 637 -6.40 -18.55 26.35
CA GLY A 637 -5.44 -18.50 25.23
C GLY A 637 -6.00 -19.03 23.90
N LYS A 638 -7.32 -19.16 23.77
CA LYS A 638 -7.95 -19.50 22.48
C LYS A 638 -8.19 -18.25 21.63
N VAL A 639 -8.06 -18.43 20.33
CA VAL A 639 -8.10 -17.38 19.31
C VAL A 639 -9.42 -17.45 18.53
N GLN A 640 -10.11 -16.31 18.38
CA GLN A 640 -11.30 -16.16 17.53
C GLN A 640 -11.20 -14.87 16.68
N PRO A 641 -11.67 -14.87 15.41
CA PRO A 641 -11.59 -13.73 14.50
C PRO A 641 -12.63 -12.64 14.82
N GLU A 642 -12.33 -11.40 14.42
CA GLU A 642 -13.21 -10.23 14.59
C GLU A 642 -13.41 -9.51 13.24
N MET A 643 -14.64 -9.02 12.98
CA MET A 643 -15.18 -8.74 11.64
C MET A 643 -14.71 -7.39 10.99
N PRO A 644 -14.94 -7.19 9.67
CA PRO A 644 -14.84 -5.90 8.94
C PRO A 644 -15.43 -4.65 9.64
N PRO A 645 -15.11 -3.42 9.18
CA PRO A 645 -15.51 -2.19 9.88
C PRO A 645 -17.02 -2.03 9.76
N ARG A 646 -17.68 -2.29 10.88
CA ARG A 646 -19.11 -2.51 10.98
C ARG A 646 -19.87 -1.24 10.57
N ARG A 647 -20.51 -1.25 9.40
CA ARG A 647 -21.39 -0.15 8.95
C ARG A 647 -22.73 -0.26 9.66
N VAL A 648 -23.07 0.74 10.46
CA VAL A 648 -24.30 0.75 11.28
C VAL A 648 -25.08 2.04 11.12
N CYS A 649 -26.40 1.97 11.24
CA CYS A 649 -27.25 3.16 11.24
C CYS A 649 -27.67 3.56 12.66
N VAL A 650 -27.54 4.84 13.01
CA VAL A 650 -28.13 5.42 14.23
C VAL A 650 -29.30 6.32 13.83
N THR A 651 -30.52 5.86 14.12
CA THR A 651 -31.71 6.68 13.86
C THR A 651 -31.78 7.86 14.83
N GLY A 652 -32.06 9.07 14.33
CA GLY A 652 -32.13 10.27 15.18
C GLY A 652 -30.76 10.68 15.75
N ALA A 653 -29.71 10.62 14.93
CA ALA A 653 -28.31 10.88 15.31
C ALA A 653 -28.06 12.26 15.97
N GLY A 654 -28.87 13.28 15.66
CA GLY A 654 -28.80 14.59 16.32
C GLY A 654 -29.55 14.69 17.67
N GLY A 655 -30.20 13.61 18.12
CA GLY A 655 -30.80 13.52 19.45
C GLY A 655 -29.78 13.13 20.51
N PHE A 656 -30.04 13.46 21.78
CA PHE A 656 -29.05 13.38 22.88
C PHE A 656 -28.32 12.03 22.99
N ILE A 657 -29.05 10.91 23.09
CA ILE A 657 -28.43 9.56 23.12
C ILE A 657 -27.81 9.21 21.76
N GLY A 658 -28.48 9.59 20.67
CA GLY A 658 -28.01 9.34 19.30
C GLY A 658 -26.62 9.95 19.04
N SER A 659 -26.36 11.18 19.49
CA SER A 659 -25.08 11.85 19.22
C SER A 659 -23.92 11.31 20.05
N TRP A 660 -24.18 10.89 21.29
CA TRP A 660 -23.17 10.21 22.12
C TRP A 660 -22.88 8.80 21.62
N LEU A 661 -23.90 8.08 21.13
CA LEU A 661 -23.72 6.79 20.45
C LEU A 661 -22.95 6.94 19.13
N VAL A 662 -23.27 7.94 18.30
CA VAL A 662 -22.49 8.28 17.09
C VAL A 662 -21.04 8.57 17.45
N LYS A 663 -20.77 9.41 18.46
CA LYS A 663 -19.41 9.70 18.93
C LYS A 663 -18.67 8.42 19.37
N LEU A 664 -19.34 7.55 20.13
CA LEU A 664 -18.76 6.27 20.56
C LEU A 664 -18.43 5.37 19.36
N LEU A 665 -19.40 5.12 18.49
CA LEU A 665 -19.24 4.29 17.29
C LEU A 665 -18.08 4.79 16.40
N LEU A 666 -18.03 6.10 16.12
CA LEU A 666 -16.93 6.73 15.37
C LEU A 666 -15.57 6.49 16.05
N SER A 667 -15.49 6.64 17.37
CA SER A 667 -14.25 6.38 18.14
C SER A 667 -13.85 4.90 18.17
N ARG A 668 -14.81 3.97 17.98
CA ARG A 668 -14.59 2.52 17.89
C ARG A 668 -14.31 2.03 16.46
N GLY A 669 -14.22 2.94 15.48
CA GLY A 669 -13.94 2.60 14.07
C GLY A 669 -15.13 2.02 13.30
N TYR A 670 -16.36 2.21 13.79
CA TYR A 670 -17.58 1.93 13.03
C TYR A 670 -17.82 3.04 12.00
N PHE A 671 -18.37 2.67 10.85
CA PHE A 671 -18.95 3.63 9.92
C PHE A 671 -20.43 3.84 10.24
N VAL A 672 -20.85 5.10 10.29
CA VAL A 672 -22.12 5.50 10.89
C VAL A 672 -23.00 6.21 9.87
N HIS A 673 -24.13 5.59 9.53
CA HIS A 673 -25.25 6.28 8.88
C HIS A 673 -26.07 7.00 9.97
N GLY A 674 -25.97 8.31 10.08
CA GLY A 674 -26.73 9.08 11.08
C GLY A 674 -28.03 9.64 10.49
N THR A 675 -29.21 9.16 10.91
CA THR A 675 -30.47 9.72 10.38
C THR A 675 -30.92 10.97 11.11
N VAL A 676 -31.32 12.00 10.36
CA VAL A 676 -31.89 13.25 10.86
C VAL A 676 -32.95 13.78 9.89
N ARG A 677 -33.98 14.48 10.40
CA ARG A 677 -35.06 15.05 9.56
C ARG A 677 -34.55 16.07 8.52
N ASN A 678 -33.45 16.73 8.82
CA ASN A 678 -32.77 17.66 7.92
C ASN A 678 -31.25 17.69 8.25
N PRO A 679 -30.37 17.15 7.38
CA PRO A 679 -28.92 17.18 7.56
C PRO A 679 -28.32 18.60 7.65
N ASP A 680 -29.00 19.58 7.05
CA ASP A 680 -28.51 20.97 6.93
C ASP A 680 -29.08 21.90 8.02
N ASP A 681 -29.82 21.35 8.98
CA ASP A 681 -30.26 22.07 10.18
C ASP A 681 -29.03 22.40 11.06
N PRO A 682 -28.78 23.69 11.41
CA PRO A 682 -27.61 24.09 12.19
C PRO A 682 -27.45 23.34 13.52
N LYS A 683 -28.53 22.84 14.13
CA LYS A 683 -28.44 22.06 15.38
C LYS A 683 -27.75 20.71 15.19
N ASN A 684 -27.58 20.23 13.96
CA ASN A 684 -26.87 18.99 13.63
C ASN A 684 -25.40 19.23 13.25
N ALA A 685 -24.96 20.50 13.12
CA ALA A 685 -23.61 20.83 12.64
C ALA A 685 -22.49 20.25 13.53
N PHE A 686 -22.72 20.14 14.84
CA PHE A 686 -21.77 19.56 15.78
C PHE A 686 -21.46 18.08 15.49
N LEU A 687 -22.36 17.33 14.83
CA LEU A 687 -22.11 15.95 14.43
C LEU A 687 -20.95 15.85 13.42
N LYS A 688 -20.86 16.82 12.50
CA LYS A 688 -19.77 16.94 11.51
C LYS A 688 -18.45 17.43 12.14
N GLN A 689 -18.48 17.85 13.42
CA GLN A 689 -17.32 18.27 14.21
C GLN A 689 -16.84 17.18 15.18
N LEU A 690 -17.51 16.02 15.22
CA LEU A 690 -17.06 14.87 15.99
C LEU A 690 -15.78 14.28 15.36
N GLU A 691 -14.91 13.75 16.21
CA GLU A 691 -13.69 13.09 15.80
C GLU A 691 -13.99 11.91 14.85
N ASN A 692 -13.23 11.80 13.76
CA ASN A 692 -13.43 10.82 12.67
C ASN A 692 -14.74 10.98 11.85
N ALA A 693 -15.60 11.99 12.12
CA ALA A 693 -16.88 12.13 11.42
C ALA A 693 -16.74 12.47 9.93
N THR A 694 -15.75 13.27 9.54
CA THR A 694 -15.52 13.67 8.13
C THR A 694 -15.32 12.47 7.20
N GLU A 695 -14.81 11.36 7.74
CA GLU A 695 -14.48 10.14 7.02
C GLU A 695 -15.50 9.01 7.26
N ASN A 696 -16.13 8.96 8.45
CA ASN A 696 -16.90 7.80 8.91
C ASN A 696 -18.36 8.12 9.29
N LEU A 697 -18.87 9.35 9.09
CA LEU A 697 -20.26 9.74 9.38
C LEU A 697 -20.98 10.28 8.13
N GLN A 698 -21.92 9.51 7.58
CA GLN A 698 -22.83 9.98 6.55
C GLN A 698 -24.19 10.35 7.16
N LEU A 699 -24.62 11.61 7.02
CA LEU A 699 -25.92 12.06 7.52
C LEU A 699 -27.03 11.88 6.47
N PHE A 700 -28.04 11.07 6.80
CA PHE A 700 -29.17 10.78 5.94
C PHE A 700 -30.39 11.60 6.33
N LYS A 701 -31.06 12.18 5.31
CA LYS A 701 -32.36 12.83 5.48
C LYS A 701 -33.47 11.78 5.56
N ALA A 702 -33.94 11.48 6.76
CA ALA A 702 -35.02 10.52 6.98
C ALA A 702 -35.92 10.90 8.16
N ASP A 703 -37.16 10.45 8.12
CA ASP A 703 -38.08 10.47 9.27
C ASP A 703 -38.57 9.04 9.55
N VAL A 704 -38.71 8.69 10.83
CA VAL A 704 -39.14 7.35 11.25
C VAL A 704 -40.55 6.99 10.77
N LEU A 705 -41.37 7.96 10.36
CA LEU A 705 -42.71 7.74 9.81
C LEU A 705 -42.72 7.44 8.30
N ASP A 706 -41.57 7.59 7.61
CA ASP A 706 -41.33 7.25 6.20
C ASP A 706 -40.32 6.09 6.08
N GLY A 707 -40.85 4.87 5.91
CA GLY A 707 -40.06 3.65 5.72
C GLY A 707 -39.21 3.62 4.45
N GLY A 708 -39.54 4.42 3.42
CA GLY A 708 -38.70 4.57 2.23
C GLY A 708 -37.40 5.30 2.56
N SER A 709 -37.52 6.40 3.30
CA SER A 709 -36.35 7.15 3.79
C SER A 709 -35.47 6.34 4.75
N LEU A 710 -36.08 5.46 5.56
CA LEU A 710 -35.34 4.53 6.43
C LEU A 710 -34.61 3.44 5.64
N THR A 711 -35.28 2.77 4.70
CA THR A 711 -34.66 1.70 3.87
C THR A 711 -33.46 2.24 3.10
N ALA A 712 -33.56 3.47 2.55
CA ALA A 712 -32.45 4.15 1.90
C ALA A 712 -31.29 4.46 2.88
N ALA A 713 -31.60 4.89 4.11
CA ALA A 713 -30.61 5.15 5.15
C ALA A 713 -30.00 3.88 5.78
N PHE A 714 -30.61 2.70 5.60
CA PHE A 714 -30.14 1.43 6.15
C PHE A 714 -29.39 0.56 5.11
N ALA A 715 -29.27 1.02 3.85
CA ALA A 715 -28.86 0.21 2.70
C ALA A 715 -27.44 -0.42 2.82
N GLY A 716 -27.40 -1.67 3.29
CA GLY A 716 -26.17 -2.41 3.59
C GLY A 716 -25.43 -1.93 4.83
N CYS A 717 -26.15 -1.37 5.81
CA CYS A 717 -25.73 -1.44 7.20
C CYS A 717 -25.92 -2.89 7.70
N GLU A 718 -24.93 -3.45 8.39
CA GLU A 718 -25.10 -4.74 9.09
C GLU A 718 -26.00 -4.59 10.34
N GLY A 719 -25.96 -3.41 10.95
CA GLY A 719 -26.62 -3.11 12.21
C GLY A 719 -27.41 -1.81 12.22
N VAL A 720 -28.45 -1.76 13.03
CA VAL A 720 -29.21 -0.53 13.29
C VAL A 720 -29.41 -0.32 14.80
N PHE A 721 -29.22 0.91 15.24
CA PHE A 721 -29.54 1.39 16.57
C PHE A 721 -30.76 2.33 16.49
N HIS A 722 -31.77 2.06 17.31
CA HIS A 722 -33.02 2.82 17.33
C HIS A 722 -33.25 3.62 18.62
N PRO A 723 -32.47 4.70 18.88
CA PRO A 723 -32.74 5.66 19.96
C PRO A 723 -33.79 6.72 19.59
N ALA A 724 -34.13 6.88 18.30
CA ALA A 724 -35.18 7.80 17.88
C ALA A 724 -36.54 7.37 18.46
N THR A 725 -37.29 8.31 19.02
CA THR A 725 -38.71 8.12 19.36
C THR A 725 -39.45 9.43 19.11
N PRO A 726 -40.50 9.46 18.27
CA PRO A 726 -41.26 10.67 18.00
C PRO A 726 -42.21 10.95 19.18
N VAL A 727 -41.80 11.85 20.08
CA VAL A 727 -42.60 12.33 21.21
C VAL A 727 -43.20 13.70 20.86
N PRO A 728 -44.53 13.84 20.74
CA PRO A 728 -45.21 15.15 20.66
C PRO A 728 -45.03 15.93 21.98
N GLU A 729 -44.69 17.21 21.91
CA GLU A 729 -44.43 18.01 23.12
C GLU A 729 -45.71 18.38 23.88
N GLU A 730 -46.85 18.49 23.19
CA GLU A 730 -48.13 18.97 23.77
C GLU A 730 -49.23 17.90 23.84
N GLN A 731 -49.13 16.80 23.08
CA GLN A 731 -50.22 15.83 22.89
C GLN A 731 -49.78 14.37 23.10
N MET A 732 -49.48 14.01 24.36
CA MET A 732 -49.05 12.66 24.74
C MET A 732 -50.04 11.55 24.34
N LYS A 733 -51.34 11.85 24.26
CA LYS A 733 -52.39 10.92 23.78
C LYS A 733 -52.17 10.47 22.35
N GLU A 734 -51.65 11.34 21.49
CA GLU A 734 -51.40 11.03 20.09
C GLU A 734 -50.08 10.28 19.87
N MET A 735 -49.20 10.17 20.90
CA MET A 735 -47.87 9.57 20.77
C MET A 735 -47.88 8.07 20.43
N MET A 736 -48.94 7.34 20.81
CA MET A 736 -49.07 5.90 20.54
C MET A 736 -48.83 5.55 19.07
N ALA A 737 -49.54 6.21 18.16
CA ALA A 737 -49.49 5.90 16.73
C ALA A 737 -48.11 6.18 16.09
N PRO A 738 -47.48 7.37 16.22
CA PRO A 738 -46.18 7.62 15.62
C PRO A 738 -45.03 6.87 16.32
N ALA A 739 -45.11 6.60 17.64
CA ALA A 739 -44.07 5.82 18.31
C ALA A 739 -44.07 4.36 17.84
N VAL A 740 -45.22 3.69 17.89
CA VAL A 740 -45.35 2.28 17.47
C VAL A 740 -45.18 2.13 15.95
N LYS A 741 -45.70 3.08 15.14
CA LYS A 741 -45.43 3.11 13.69
C LYS A 741 -43.96 3.36 13.38
N GLY A 742 -43.28 4.22 14.14
CA GLY A 742 -41.84 4.48 13.99
C GLY A 742 -41.02 3.21 14.18
N THR A 743 -41.24 2.49 15.28
CA THR A 743 -40.56 1.20 15.53
C THR A 743 -40.90 0.17 14.44
N ARG A 744 -42.18 0.07 14.05
CA ARG A 744 -42.62 -0.80 12.93
C ARG A 744 -41.88 -0.51 11.62
N ASN A 745 -41.86 0.76 11.22
CA ASN A 745 -41.20 1.19 10.00
C ASN A 745 -39.69 0.88 10.04
N VAL A 746 -39.04 1.01 11.20
CA VAL A 746 -37.63 0.62 11.39
C VAL A 746 -37.45 -0.90 11.26
N LEU A 747 -38.30 -1.72 11.88
CA LEU A 747 -38.26 -3.18 11.75
C LEU A 747 -38.42 -3.63 10.29
N GLU A 748 -39.43 -3.09 9.61
CA GLU A 748 -39.75 -3.42 8.22
C GLU A 748 -38.66 -2.90 7.25
N ALA A 749 -38.09 -1.71 7.49
CA ALA A 749 -36.95 -1.20 6.73
C ALA A 749 -35.65 -1.97 6.98
N CYS A 750 -35.40 -2.45 8.20
CA CYS A 750 -34.25 -3.32 8.51
C CYS A 750 -34.30 -4.61 7.67
N SER A 751 -35.45 -5.31 7.67
CA SER A 751 -35.64 -6.50 6.85
C SER A 751 -35.60 -6.21 5.34
N ALA A 752 -36.09 -5.05 4.88
CA ALA A 752 -36.00 -4.65 3.48
C ALA A 752 -34.57 -4.30 3.02
N ALA A 753 -33.73 -3.78 3.92
CA ALA A 753 -32.35 -3.38 3.64
C ALA A 753 -31.30 -4.48 3.91
N GLY A 754 -31.72 -5.67 4.39
CA GLY A 754 -30.82 -6.77 4.71
C GLY A 754 -30.04 -6.63 6.01
N VAL A 755 -30.49 -5.75 6.92
CA VAL A 755 -29.89 -5.54 8.25
C VAL A 755 -29.94 -6.84 9.05
N GLN A 756 -28.83 -7.20 9.69
CA GLN A 756 -28.70 -8.44 10.44
C GLN A 756 -29.18 -8.27 11.89
N LYS A 757 -28.74 -7.21 12.58
CA LYS A 757 -29.03 -6.97 14.00
C LYS A 757 -29.57 -5.55 14.29
N LEU A 758 -30.60 -5.46 15.12
CA LEU A 758 -31.29 -4.21 15.48
C LEU A 758 -31.35 -4.07 17.01
N VAL A 759 -30.72 -3.02 17.55
CA VAL A 759 -30.87 -2.62 18.97
C VAL A 759 -31.94 -1.55 19.09
N VAL A 760 -33.09 -1.91 19.69
CA VAL A 760 -34.20 -0.99 19.98
C VAL A 760 -34.03 -0.39 21.37
N VAL A 761 -34.12 0.92 21.47
CA VAL A 761 -33.99 1.63 22.76
C VAL A 761 -35.39 1.85 23.35
N SER A 762 -35.71 1.01 24.33
CA SER A 762 -36.91 1.11 25.16
C SER A 762 -36.72 2.18 26.25
N SER A 763 -37.46 2.08 27.34
CA SER A 763 -37.38 2.95 28.51
C SER A 763 -37.94 2.19 29.71
N ILE A 764 -37.50 2.50 30.93
CA ILE A 764 -38.04 1.90 32.16
C ILE A 764 -39.57 2.00 32.29
N ALA A 765 -40.19 2.95 31.58
CA ALA A 765 -41.64 3.04 31.42
C ALA A 765 -42.31 1.73 30.92
N ALA A 766 -41.59 0.88 30.17
CA ALA A 766 -42.04 -0.44 29.72
C ALA A 766 -41.95 -1.55 30.79
N VAL A 767 -41.37 -1.27 31.96
CA VAL A 767 -41.01 -2.25 33.01
C VAL A 767 -41.60 -1.87 34.39
N PHE A 768 -41.68 -0.57 34.70
CA PHE A 768 -41.95 -0.08 36.05
C PHE A 768 -43.41 -0.27 36.52
N PHE A 769 -44.39 -0.07 35.64
CA PHE A 769 -45.82 0.03 35.99
C PHE A 769 -46.50 -1.35 36.04
N ASN A 770 -46.00 -2.20 36.93
CA ASN A 770 -46.54 -3.54 37.18
C ASN A 770 -46.85 -3.72 38.69
N PRO A 771 -48.13 -3.74 39.08
CA PRO A 771 -48.57 -3.88 40.47
C PRO A 771 -48.71 -5.34 40.94
N SER A 772 -48.55 -6.34 40.06
CA SER A 772 -48.52 -7.76 40.43
C SER A 772 -47.10 -8.29 40.61
N TRP A 773 -46.09 -7.44 40.46
CA TRP A 773 -44.69 -7.76 40.71
C TRP A 773 -44.38 -7.84 42.22
N PRO A 774 -43.64 -8.85 42.71
CA PRO A 774 -43.32 -8.97 44.13
C PRO A 774 -42.57 -7.75 44.69
N HIS A 775 -42.99 -7.26 45.86
CA HIS A 775 -42.41 -6.06 46.49
C HIS A 775 -40.98 -6.27 47.04
N ASP A 776 -40.60 -7.52 47.27
CA ASP A 776 -39.31 -7.98 47.80
C ASP A 776 -38.28 -8.32 46.71
N ARG A 777 -38.65 -8.23 45.42
CA ARG A 777 -37.80 -8.55 44.28
C ARG A 777 -37.54 -7.33 43.40
N PRO A 778 -36.27 -6.91 43.17
CA PRO A 778 -35.93 -5.92 42.16
C PRO A 778 -36.48 -6.30 40.78
N LYS A 779 -36.99 -5.31 40.04
CA LYS A 779 -37.49 -5.51 38.67
C LYS A 779 -36.33 -5.82 37.73
N ASP A 780 -36.44 -6.95 37.05
CA ASP A 780 -35.47 -7.45 36.06
C ASP A 780 -36.10 -7.49 34.66
N GLU A 781 -35.35 -8.00 33.68
CA GLU A 781 -35.74 -8.13 32.28
C GLU A 781 -37.03 -8.94 32.03
N THR A 782 -37.51 -9.72 33.00
CA THR A 782 -38.81 -10.43 32.89
C THR A 782 -40.00 -9.56 33.29
N SER A 783 -39.77 -8.38 33.89
CA SER A 783 -40.82 -7.45 34.29
C SER A 783 -41.31 -6.61 33.12
N TRP A 784 -42.63 -6.45 33.00
CA TRP A 784 -43.33 -5.69 31.97
C TRP A 784 -44.42 -4.82 32.60
N SER A 785 -44.53 -3.56 32.19
CA SER A 785 -45.63 -2.67 32.59
C SER A 785 -46.98 -3.19 32.08
N ASP A 786 -48.00 -3.17 32.94
CA ASP A 786 -49.34 -3.61 32.59
C ASP A 786 -49.99 -2.60 31.62
N LYS A 787 -50.21 -3.03 30.37
CA LYS A 787 -50.83 -2.20 29.30
C LYS A 787 -52.21 -1.70 29.68
N LYS A 788 -53.02 -2.51 30.36
CA LYS A 788 -54.39 -2.15 30.76
C LYS A 788 -54.34 -1.09 31.84
N LEU A 789 -53.46 -1.23 32.84
CA LEU A 789 -53.22 -0.20 33.85
C LEU A 789 -52.73 1.09 33.18
N CYS A 790 -51.78 1.01 32.24
CA CYS A 790 -51.27 2.20 31.55
C CYS A 790 -52.37 2.91 30.74
N MET A 791 -53.29 2.16 30.12
CA MET A 791 -54.45 2.72 29.41
C MET A 791 -55.49 3.31 30.38
N GLU A 792 -55.85 2.61 31.47
CA GLU A 792 -56.80 3.08 32.49
C GLU A 792 -56.29 4.31 33.26
N THR A 793 -54.98 4.51 33.35
CA THR A 793 -54.33 5.65 34.03
C THR A 793 -53.89 6.77 33.08
N GLU A 794 -54.20 6.68 31.79
CA GLU A 794 -53.75 7.62 30.75
C GLU A 794 -52.20 7.77 30.65
N ASN A 795 -51.45 6.75 31.06
CA ASN A 795 -49.98 6.70 30.94
C ASN A 795 -49.55 6.21 29.54
N TRP A 796 -49.82 7.05 28.54
CA TRP A 796 -49.55 6.77 27.12
C TRP A 796 -48.06 6.55 26.81
N TYR A 797 -47.14 7.09 27.62
CA TYR A 797 -45.71 6.86 27.42
C TYR A 797 -45.28 5.44 27.78
N SER A 798 -45.78 4.92 28.91
CA SER A 798 -45.53 3.52 29.29
C SER A 798 -46.19 2.56 28.31
N LEU A 799 -47.44 2.83 27.91
CA LEU A 799 -48.14 2.02 26.91
C LEU A 799 -47.38 1.97 25.57
N ALA A 800 -46.94 3.12 25.05
CA ALA A 800 -46.20 3.18 23.78
C ALA A 800 -44.85 2.47 23.84
N LYS A 801 -44.11 2.58 24.96
CA LYS A 801 -42.83 1.88 25.11
C LYS A 801 -43.00 0.38 25.34
N THR A 802 -43.99 -0.07 26.10
CA THR A 802 -44.34 -1.50 26.19
C THR A 802 -44.72 -2.08 24.83
N GLU A 803 -45.65 -1.45 24.11
CA GLU A 803 -46.13 -1.97 22.82
C GLU A 803 -45.06 -1.93 21.73
N GLY A 804 -44.25 -0.86 21.68
CA GLY A 804 -43.14 -0.76 20.73
C GLY A 804 -42.02 -1.77 21.01
N GLU A 805 -41.74 -2.08 22.28
CA GLU A 805 -40.71 -3.06 22.66
C GLU A 805 -41.17 -4.50 22.41
N GLU A 806 -42.37 -4.86 22.84
CA GLU A 806 -42.94 -6.20 22.61
C GLU A 806 -43.09 -6.49 21.10
N MET A 807 -43.59 -5.53 20.32
CA MET A 807 -43.69 -5.64 18.86
C MET A 807 -42.33 -5.89 18.20
N ALA A 808 -41.25 -5.30 18.71
CA ALA A 808 -39.91 -5.52 18.17
C ALA A 808 -39.41 -6.95 18.43
N LEU A 809 -39.64 -7.47 19.63
CA LEU A 809 -39.29 -8.86 19.99
C LEU A 809 -40.14 -9.87 19.21
N GLU A 810 -41.46 -9.65 19.10
CA GLU A 810 -42.36 -10.46 18.26
C GLU A 810 -41.93 -10.46 16.79
N TYR A 811 -41.57 -9.29 16.24
CA TYR A 811 -41.13 -9.16 14.85
C TYR A 811 -39.81 -9.89 14.61
N GLY A 812 -38.83 -9.77 15.51
CA GLY A 812 -37.57 -10.50 15.43
C GLY A 812 -37.78 -12.01 15.41
N ASN A 813 -38.51 -12.53 16.42
CA ASN A 813 -38.88 -13.94 16.53
C ASN A 813 -39.62 -14.48 15.29
N LYS A 814 -40.47 -13.67 14.65
CA LYS A 814 -41.30 -14.10 13.52
C LYS A 814 -40.59 -14.02 12.15
N ASN A 815 -39.73 -13.02 11.94
CA ASN A 815 -39.16 -12.70 10.63
C ASN A 815 -37.65 -12.99 10.52
N GLY A 816 -37.01 -13.47 11.58
CA GLY A 816 -35.58 -13.85 11.58
C GLY A 816 -34.60 -12.68 11.72
N LEU A 817 -35.10 -11.46 11.99
CA LEU A 817 -34.27 -10.30 12.32
C LEU A 817 -33.74 -10.43 13.75
N HIS A 818 -32.42 -10.28 13.97
CA HIS A 818 -31.85 -10.31 15.32
C HIS A 818 -32.18 -9.00 16.05
N VAL A 819 -33.32 -8.95 16.73
CA VAL A 819 -33.71 -7.80 17.56
C VAL A 819 -33.21 -7.96 18.99
N VAL A 820 -32.69 -6.89 19.58
CA VAL A 820 -32.33 -6.79 21.00
C VAL A 820 -32.97 -5.52 21.56
N THR A 821 -33.51 -5.56 22.78
CA THR A 821 -34.12 -4.37 23.41
C THR A 821 -33.34 -3.93 24.65
N THR A 822 -33.20 -2.61 24.78
CA THR A 822 -32.45 -1.97 25.88
C THR A 822 -33.34 -1.01 26.63
N VAL A 823 -33.65 -1.35 27.88
CA VAL A 823 -34.52 -0.60 28.79
C VAL A 823 -33.65 0.34 29.62
N GLN A 824 -33.42 1.55 29.11
CA GLN A 824 -32.68 2.59 29.83
C GLN A 824 -33.53 3.31 30.88
N LEU A 825 -32.93 3.71 31.99
CA LEU A 825 -33.46 4.79 32.83
C LEU A 825 -33.16 6.18 32.25
N ASN A 826 -33.71 7.21 32.88
CA ASN A 826 -33.62 8.59 32.41
C ASN A 826 -32.16 9.08 32.34
N THR A 827 -31.76 9.62 31.19
CA THR A 827 -30.48 10.32 31.04
C THR A 827 -30.41 11.56 31.93
N THR A 828 -29.27 11.73 32.60
CA THR A 828 -29.08 12.61 33.78
C THR A 828 -29.56 14.06 33.66
N THR A 829 -29.39 14.64 32.47
CA THR A 829 -29.20 16.09 32.27
C THR A 829 -30.39 16.95 32.70
N LYS A 830 -31.63 16.65 32.29
CA LYS A 830 -32.79 17.53 32.55
C LYS A 830 -33.30 17.46 34.00
N ALA A 831 -33.17 16.31 34.66
CA ALA A 831 -33.58 16.16 36.06
C ALA A 831 -32.56 16.83 36.99
N LEU A 832 -31.26 16.66 36.72
CA LEU A 832 -30.18 17.27 37.50
C LEU A 832 -30.23 18.80 37.43
N LEU A 833 -30.47 19.37 36.23
CA LEU A 833 -30.62 20.81 36.03
C LEU A 833 -31.79 21.40 36.84
N TYR A 834 -32.94 20.71 36.86
CA TYR A 834 -34.08 21.13 37.69
C TYR A 834 -33.76 21.10 39.19
N ILE A 835 -33.06 20.05 39.63
CA ILE A 835 -32.67 19.86 41.04
C ILE A 835 -31.71 20.97 41.52
N ILE A 836 -30.73 21.36 40.69
CA ILE A 836 -29.65 22.31 41.06
C ILE A 836 -29.99 23.79 40.78
N GLN A 837 -31.14 24.07 40.15
CA GLN A 837 -31.74 25.41 40.12
C GLN A 837 -32.73 25.64 41.28
N GLY A 838 -32.99 24.64 42.14
CA GLY A 838 -33.92 24.73 43.27
C GLY A 838 -35.37 24.36 42.95
N GLY A 839 -35.73 24.29 41.66
CA GLY A 839 -37.09 24.02 41.19
C GLY A 839 -38.05 25.21 41.37
N HIS A 840 -38.98 25.38 40.44
CA HIS A 840 -39.88 26.54 40.41
C HIS A 840 -41.31 26.15 40.02
N GLY A 841 -42.17 26.08 41.03
CA GLY A 841 -43.60 25.76 40.94
C GLY A 841 -44.16 25.42 42.33
N PRO A 842 -45.46 25.10 42.45
CA PRO A 842 -46.05 24.52 43.66
C PRO A 842 -45.71 23.02 43.82
N ASP A 843 -44.75 22.51 43.05
CA ASP A 843 -44.57 21.09 42.76
C ASP A 843 -43.62 20.41 43.76
N THR A 844 -44.18 19.84 44.83
CA THR A 844 -43.46 18.96 45.76
C THR A 844 -42.93 17.72 45.02
N MET A 845 -41.64 17.41 45.14
CA MET A 845 -41.07 16.23 44.46
C MET A 845 -41.22 14.97 45.33
N ASN A 846 -41.82 13.92 44.80
CA ASN A 846 -41.90 12.64 45.52
C ASN A 846 -40.48 12.03 45.66
N ASN A 847 -40.10 11.62 46.89
CA ASN A 847 -38.85 10.92 47.21
C ASN A 847 -38.92 9.47 46.69
N LYS A 848 -38.90 9.35 45.37
CA LYS A 848 -38.72 8.12 44.61
C LYS A 848 -37.24 7.73 44.63
N PHE A 849 -36.96 6.45 44.42
CA PHE A 849 -35.65 6.05 43.94
C PHE A 849 -35.36 6.73 42.60
N LEU A 850 -34.24 7.44 42.56
CA LEU A 850 -33.61 7.90 41.33
C LEU A 850 -32.43 6.98 41.04
N SER A 851 -32.42 6.39 39.85
CA SER A 851 -31.20 5.91 39.21
C SER A 851 -30.95 6.80 38.00
N MET A 852 -29.70 7.23 37.87
CA MET A 852 -29.25 8.19 36.87
C MET A 852 -28.10 7.53 36.14
N VAL A 853 -28.27 7.33 34.84
CA VAL A 853 -27.24 6.69 34.00
C VAL A 853 -26.59 7.78 33.14
N ASP A 854 -25.26 7.78 33.11
CA ASP A 854 -24.51 8.65 32.21
C ASP A 854 -24.84 8.30 30.75
N VAL A 855 -24.98 9.30 29.89
CA VAL A 855 -25.28 9.07 28.47
C VAL A 855 -24.16 8.31 27.74
N ARG A 856 -22.93 8.38 28.25
CA ARG A 856 -21.79 7.55 27.83
C ARG A 856 -21.98 6.11 28.27
N ASP A 857 -22.38 5.86 29.52
CA ASP A 857 -22.69 4.51 30.02
C ASP A 857 -23.87 3.87 29.25
N VAL A 858 -24.87 4.67 28.86
CA VAL A 858 -25.94 4.24 27.94
C VAL A 858 -25.37 3.88 26.57
N ALA A 859 -24.54 4.73 25.96
CA ALA A 859 -23.92 4.42 24.66
C ALA A 859 -23.06 3.14 24.71
N ASP A 860 -22.26 2.99 25.78
CA ASP A 860 -21.46 1.79 26.05
C ASP A 860 -22.36 0.54 26.23
N ALA A 861 -23.52 0.66 26.89
CA ALA A 861 -24.51 -0.42 27.02
C ALA A 861 -25.20 -0.78 25.70
N LEU A 862 -25.56 0.21 24.88
CA LEU A 862 -26.17 0.00 23.55
C LEU A 862 -25.20 -0.77 22.63
N LEU A 863 -23.93 -0.37 22.63
CA LEU A 863 -22.89 -1.02 21.86
C LEU A 863 -22.62 -2.45 22.37
N LEU A 864 -22.51 -2.66 23.68
CA LEU A 864 -22.35 -4.01 24.25
C LEU A 864 -23.54 -4.94 23.93
N ALA A 865 -24.77 -4.42 23.91
CA ALA A 865 -25.94 -5.17 23.46
C ALA A 865 -25.90 -5.48 21.94
N TYR A 866 -25.35 -4.59 21.12
CA TYR A 866 -25.09 -4.86 19.71
C TYR A 866 -24.01 -5.94 19.50
N GLU A 867 -22.96 -5.93 20.32
CA GLU A 867 -21.82 -6.83 20.18
C GLU A 867 -22.13 -8.24 20.74
N GLU A 868 -22.61 -8.35 21.98
CA GLU A 868 -22.62 -9.64 22.72
C GLU A 868 -24.00 -10.31 22.87
N ALA A 869 -25.12 -9.57 22.79
CA ALA A 869 -26.44 -10.13 23.08
C ALA A 869 -26.93 -11.14 22.02
N GLY A 870 -27.70 -12.14 22.46
CA GLY A 870 -28.43 -13.07 21.60
C GLY A 870 -29.75 -12.50 21.05
N PRO A 871 -30.41 -13.23 20.14
CA PRO A 871 -31.63 -12.78 19.49
C PRO A 871 -32.82 -12.74 20.45
N SER A 872 -33.66 -11.71 20.29
CA SER A 872 -34.85 -11.43 21.10
C SER A 872 -34.58 -11.25 22.59
N GLU A 873 -33.36 -10.86 22.96
CA GLU A 873 -33.02 -10.57 24.34
C GLU A 873 -33.37 -9.13 24.76
N ARG A 874 -33.84 -9.00 26.00
CA ARG A 874 -33.98 -7.72 26.71
C ARG A 874 -32.78 -7.51 27.64
N TYR A 875 -32.42 -6.26 27.89
CA TYR A 875 -31.48 -5.83 28.94
C TYR A 875 -31.95 -4.53 29.58
N ILE A 876 -31.77 -4.39 30.89
CA ILE A 876 -31.98 -3.13 31.60
C ILE A 876 -30.65 -2.40 31.78
N CYS A 877 -30.64 -1.10 31.50
CA CYS A 877 -29.53 -0.18 31.71
C CYS A 877 -29.92 0.83 32.80
N ALA A 878 -29.57 0.50 34.05
CA ALA A 878 -29.78 1.31 35.24
C ALA A 878 -28.54 1.24 36.15
N LEU A 879 -28.13 2.40 36.68
CA LEU A 879 -27.16 2.47 37.78
C LEU A 879 -27.84 2.17 39.11
N GLU A 880 -27.06 2.01 40.18
CA GLU A 880 -27.56 1.84 41.54
C GLU A 880 -28.53 2.94 41.93
N GLN A 881 -29.70 2.56 42.45
CA GLN A 881 -30.72 3.49 42.89
C GLN A 881 -30.32 4.20 44.19
N MET A 882 -30.81 5.42 44.34
CA MET A 882 -30.57 6.29 45.50
C MET A 882 -31.85 7.06 45.82
N ASP A 883 -32.14 7.29 47.09
CA ASP A 883 -33.22 8.20 47.48
C ASP A 883 -32.89 9.62 47.02
N LEU A 884 -33.89 10.37 46.56
CA LEU A 884 -33.73 11.78 46.21
C LEU A 884 -33.14 12.60 47.39
N LYS A 885 -33.47 12.24 48.64
CA LYS A 885 -32.89 12.84 49.85
C LYS A 885 -31.39 12.63 49.96
N ASP A 886 -30.90 11.43 49.66
CA ASP A 886 -29.48 11.08 49.72
C ASP A 886 -28.72 11.70 48.55
N LEU A 887 -29.31 11.69 47.35
CA LEU A 887 -28.81 12.39 46.17
C LEU A 887 -28.65 13.89 46.43
N LEU A 888 -29.66 14.55 46.99
CA LEU A 888 -29.61 15.97 47.38
C LEU A 888 -28.54 16.23 48.44
N SER A 889 -28.32 15.30 49.37
CA SER A 889 -27.29 15.42 50.42
C SER A 889 -25.88 15.30 49.84
N LEU A 890 -25.67 14.36 48.92
CA LEU A 890 -24.43 14.20 48.15
C LEU A 890 -24.16 15.45 47.28
N MET A 891 -25.15 15.91 46.51
CA MET A 891 -25.01 17.12 45.69
C MET A 891 -24.70 18.37 46.51
N LYS A 892 -25.39 18.60 47.63
CA LYS A 892 -25.11 19.74 48.55
C LYS A 892 -23.71 19.67 49.17
N THR A 893 -23.16 18.46 49.32
CA THR A 893 -21.79 18.26 49.81
C THR A 893 -20.75 18.58 48.73
N MET A 894 -21.04 18.25 47.46
CA MET A 894 -20.14 18.51 46.34
C MET A 894 -20.20 19.95 45.83
N TYR A 895 -21.39 20.56 45.78
CA TYR A 895 -21.63 21.88 45.19
C TYR A 895 -22.53 22.78 46.09
N PRO A 896 -22.06 23.16 47.29
CA PRO A 896 -22.87 23.84 48.31
C PRO A 896 -23.40 25.24 47.91
N ASN A 897 -22.95 25.80 46.78
CA ASN A 897 -23.26 27.17 46.35
C ASN A 897 -24.54 27.29 45.49
N TYR A 898 -25.18 26.18 45.13
CA TYR A 898 -26.37 26.16 44.28
C TYR A 898 -27.69 26.05 45.05
N ASN A 899 -28.79 26.41 44.38
CA ASN A 899 -30.14 26.27 44.93
C ASN A 899 -30.64 24.84 44.77
N TYR A 900 -31.30 24.31 45.81
CA TYR A 900 -31.76 22.92 45.83
C TYR A 900 -33.20 22.80 46.27
N VAL A 901 -33.94 21.88 45.65
CA VAL A 901 -35.34 21.55 45.98
C VAL A 901 -35.47 21.26 47.49
N ASP A 902 -36.44 21.93 48.13
CA ASP A 902 -36.63 21.94 49.59
C ASP A 902 -37.74 20.97 50.05
N LYS A 903 -38.80 20.80 49.25
CA LYS A 903 -40.02 20.06 49.61
C LYS A 903 -40.10 18.71 48.93
N MET A 904 -40.26 17.66 49.73
CA MET A 904 -40.43 16.28 49.28
C MET A 904 -41.53 15.54 50.03
N VAL A 905 -42.17 14.55 49.38
CA VAL A 905 -43.08 13.58 50.02
C VAL A 905 -42.47 12.18 49.88
N ASP A 906 -42.42 11.39 50.96
CA ASP A 906 -42.04 9.97 50.87
C ASP A 906 -43.15 9.13 50.20
N LEU A 907 -42.78 7.98 49.62
CA LEU A 907 -43.71 7.04 49.01
C LEU A 907 -43.60 5.66 49.66
N ASP A 908 -44.75 5.06 49.94
CA ASP A 908 -44.89 3.72 50.52
C ASP A 908 -44.33 2.60 49.64
N TYR A 909 -44.27 2.82 48.32
CA TYR A 909 -43.70 1.86 47.36
C TYR A 909 -42.58 2.47 46.55
N LYS A 910 -41.41 1.84 46.65
CA LYS A 910 -40.22 2.12 45.85
C LYS A 910 -39.79 0.82 45.16
N ALA A 911 -39.93 0.75 43.85
CA ALA A 911 -39.56 -0.44 43.08
C ALA A 911 -38.08 -0.37 42.66
N GLU A 912 -37.24 -1.19 43.29
CA GLU A 912 -35.88 -1.40 42.80
C GLU A 912 -35.89 -1.99 41.39
N VAL A 913 -34.83 -1.71 40.65
CA VAL A 913 -34.59 -2.20 39.29
C VAL A 913 -33.16 -2.69 39.22
N THR A 914 -32.95 -3.91 38.76
CA THR A 914 -31.60 -4.47 38.58
C THR A 914 -31.12 -4.28 37.14
N SER A 915 -29.80 -4.30 36.97
CA SER A 915 -29.12 -4.42 35.67
C SER A 915 -28.04 -5.49 35.74
N GLU A 916 -28.22 -6.47 36.63
CA GLU A 916 -27.31 -7.59 36.84
C GLU A 916 -27.07 -8.38 35.56
N LYS A 917 -28.10 -8.61 34.73
CA LYS A 917 -27.94 -9.25 33.42
C LYS A 917 -26.98 -8.48 32.49
N LEU A 918 -27.08 -7.15 32.46
CA LEU A 918 -26.22 -6.27 31.66
C LEU A 918 -24.80 -6.16 32.26
N LYS A 919 -24.67 -6.10 33.59
CA LYS A 919 -23.36 -6.17 34.29
C LYS A 919 -22.66 -7.51 34.01
N ASN A 920 -23.40 -8.62 34.00
CA ASN A 920 -22.90 -9.96 33.68
C ASN A 920 -22.51 -10.11 32.20
N LEU A 921 -23.06 -9.30 31.30
CA LEU A 921 -22.60 -9.16 29.91
C LEU A 921 -21.28 -8.37 29.79
N GLY A 922 -20.79 -7.77 30.89
CA GLY A 922 -19.52 -7.04 30.95
C GLY A 922 -19.64 -5.51 31.12
N TRP A 923 -20.87 -4.96 31.23
CA TRP A 923 -21.08 -3.52 31.38
C TRP A 923 -20.52 -2.97 32.69
N LYS A 924 -19.71 -1.91 32.59
CA LYS A 924 -19.01 -1.25 33.69
C LYS A 924 -19.34 0.24 33.68
N PRO A 925 -20.43 0.68 34.34
CA PRO A 925 -20.80 2.09 34.38
C PRO A 925 -19.80 2.93 35.18
N ARG A 926 -19.79 4.23 34.91
CA ARG A 926 -18.95 5.23 35.55
C ARG A 926 -19.42 5.53 36.98
N LYS A 927 -18.62 6.29 37.73
CA LYS A 927 -18.99 6.71 39.08
C LYS A 927 -20.06 7.80 39.04
N ARG A 928 -20.96 7.79 40.02
CA ARG A 928 -22.06 8.77 40.11
C ARG A 928 -21.51 10.19 40.31
N GLU A 929 -20.41 10.33 41.06
CA GLU A 929 -19.73 11.60 41.33
C GLU A 929 -19.09 12.20 40.06
N GLU A 930 -18.50 11.36 39.20
CA GLU A 930 -17.95 11.71 37.88
C GLU A 930 -19.05 12.20 36.94
N THR A 931 -20.17 11.46 36.89
CA THR A 931 -21.37 11.82 36.12
C THR A 931 -21.94 13.17 36.55
N PHE A 932 -21.94 13.48 37.85
CA PHE A 932 -22.39 14.79 38.36
C PHE A 932 -21.40 15.89 37.99
N ALA A 933 -20.09 15.70 38.19
CA ALA A 933 -19.08 16.70 37.87
C ALA A 933 -19.12 17.15 36.41
N ASP A 934 -19.09 16.19 35.49
CA ASP A 934 -19.15 16.48 34.05
C ASP A 934 -20.48 17.15 33.64
N SER A 935 -21.58 16.82 34.33
CA SER A 935 -22.87 17.47 34.11
C SER A 935 -22.90 18.91 34.61
N ILE A 936 -22.31 19.21 35.77
CA ILE A 936 -22.26 20.59 36.31
C ILE A 936 -21.34 21.45 35.46
N GLU A 937 -20.15 20.95 35.11
CA GLU A 937 -19.21 21.63 34.21
C GLU A 937 -19.86 21.94 32.84
N PHE A 938 -20.67 21.01 32.32
CA PHE A 938 -21.46 21.25 31.11
C PHE A 938 -22.51 22.35 31.31
N PHE A 939 -23.26 22.36 32.43
CA PHE A 939 -24.26 23.41 32.69
C PHE A 939 -23.62 24.80 32.85
N GLU A 940 -22.49 24.90 33.55
CA GLU A 940 -21.69 26.12 33.69
C GLU A 940 -21.22 26.62 32.31
N LYS A 941 -20.55 25.77 31.53
CA LYS A 941 -20.05 26.13 30.19
C LYS A 941 -21.15 26.48 29.18
N ALA A 942 -22.36 25.94 29.35
CA ALA A 942 -23.52 26.23 28.53
C ALA A 942 -24.34 27.45 29.02
N GLY A 943 -23.97 28.08 30.14
CA GLY A 943 -24.72 29.19 30.75
C GLY A 943 -26.11 28.77 31.26
N LEU A 944 -26.32 27.47 31.51
CA LEU A 944 -27.61 26.91 31.92
C LEU A 944 -27.90 27.11 33.42
N LEU A 945 -26.92 27.53 34.22
CA LEU A 945 -27.10 27.84 35.64
C LEU A 945 -27.39 29.32 35.91
N ASP A 946 -27.01 30.22 35.00
CA ASP A 946 -27.13 31.69 35.14
C ASP A 946 -28.48 32.26 34.62
N GLY A 947 -29.48 31.39 34.46
CA GLY A 947 -30.66 31.66 33.62
C GLY A 947 -32.03 31.67 34.32
N GLN A 948 -33.07 31.80 33.49
CA GLN A 948 -34.47 31.71 33.92
C GLN A 948 -34.82 30.31 34.49
N PRO A 949 -35.78 30.22 35.43
CA PRO A 949 -36.34 28.97 35.95
C PRO A 949 -36.59 27.87 34.91
N PHE A 950 -35.80 26.79 34.96
CA PHE A 950 -36.05 25.59 34.18
C PHE A 950 -37.30 24.88 34.69
N GLN A 951 -38.34 24.77 33.87
CA GLN A 951 -39.51 23.96 34.19
C GLN A 951 -39.32 22.50 33.75
N LEU A 952 -39.74 21.55 34.59
CA LEU A 952 -39.83 20.14 34.19
C LEU A 952 -40.73 19.96 32.95
N PRO A 953 -40.31 19.19 31.94
CA PRO A 953 -41.19 18.79 30.84
C PRO A 953 -42.41 18.00 31.34
N TYR A 954 -43.53 18.07 30.61
CA TYR A 954 -44.82 17.46 30.96
C TYR A 954 -44.70 15.99 31.45
N LEU A 955 -43.86 15.19 30.77
CA LEU A 955 -43.57 13.79 31.08
C LEU A 955 -43.13 13.55 32.55
N TYR A 956 -42.46 14.52 33.18
CA TYR A 956 -42.02 14.43 34.57
C TYR A 956 -43.09 14.90 35.57
N ARG A 957 -44.09 15.68 35.12
CA ARG A 957 -45.15 16.22 35.98
C ARG A 957 -46.23 15.17 36.29
N GLU A 958 -46.69 14.42 35.28
CA GLU A 958 -47.82 13.48 35.48
C GLU A 958 -47.49 12.20 36.24
N THR A 959 -46.20 11.84 36.45
CA THR A 959 -45.86 10.67 37.29
C THR A 959 -46.08 10.90 38.80
N ALA A 960 -46.58 12.07 39.20
CA ALA A 960 -46.77 12.45 40.61
C ALA A 960 -48.09 11.96 41.23
N SER A 961 -49.12 11.69 40.42
CA SER A 961 -50.52 11.55 40.88
C SER A 961 -50.99 10.11 41.16
N LEU A 962 -50.11 9.11 41.06
CA LEU A 962 -50.41 7.70 41.30
C LEU A 962 -49.63 7.16 42.51
N VAL A 963 -50.08 7.52 43.70
CA VAL A 963 -49.72 6.82 44.94
C VAL A 963 -50.72 5.68 45.14
N TRP A 964 -50.22 4.46 45.28
CA TRP A 964 -51.01 3.30 45.69
C TRP A 964 -50.69 3.02 47.16
N GLU A 965 -51.47 3.61 48.07
CA GLU A 965 -51.39 3.29 49.50
C GLU A 965 -51.74 1.80 49.70
N GLY A 966 -50.97 1.09 50.53
CA GLY A 966 -50.99 -0.38 50.63
C GLY A 966 -52.23 -1.03 51.24
N THR A 967 -53.38 -0.35 51.28
CA THR A 967 -54.64 -0.86 51.83
C THR A 967 -55.63 -1.21 50.72
N GLY A 968 -56.33 -2.34 50.85
CA GLY A 968 -57.14 -2.93 49.78
C GLY A 968 -58.46 -2.23 49.43
N GLU A 969 -58.66 -0.96 49.78
CA GLU A 969 -59.90 -0.22 49.55
C GLU A 969 -59.71 0.95 48.57
N ARG A 970 -60.50 0.96 47.49
CA ARG A 970 -60.60 2.11 46.57
C ARG A 970 -61.34 3.29 47.23
N GLN A 971 -60.67 4.06 48.08
CA GLN A 971 -61.17 5.39 48.45
C GLN A 971 -60.95 6.36 47.29
N SER A 972 -62.05 6.69 46.59
CA SER A 972 -62.02 7.61 45.45
C SER A 972 -61.69 9.05 45.88
N SER A 973 -60.40 9.43 45.81
CA SER A 973 -59.90 10.75 46.22
C SER A 973 -60.35 11.87 45.27
N ASN A 974 -61.61 12.28 45.43
CA ASN A 974 -62.10 13.57 44.94
C ASN A 974 -61.37 14.76 45.60
N ALA A 975 -60.57 14.54 46.65
CA ALA A 975 -59.71 15.55 47.25
C ALA A 975 -58.57 15.98 46.32
N ALA A 976 -57.87 15.04 45.67
CA ALA A 976 -56.79 15.35 44.72
C ALA A 976 -57.30 16.19 43.54
N LYS A 977 -58.45 15.82 42.96
CA LYS A 977 -59.09 16.59 41.88
C LYS A 977 -59.61 17.96 42.34
N LYS A 978 -60.02 18.11 43.62
CA LYS A 978 -60.39 19.41 44.19
C LYS A 978 -59.19 20.34 44.43
N LEU A 979 -58.05 19.81 44.89
CA LEU A 979 -56.82 20.60 45.06
C LEU A 979 -56.30 21.12 43.71
N ALA A 980 -56.26 20.27 42.68
CA ALA A 980 -55.89 20.67 41.32
C ALA A 980 -56.86 21.69 40.68
N ALA A 981 -58.15 21.68 41.08
CA ALA A 981 -59.11 22.70 40.68
C ALA A 981 -58.93 24.02 41.44
N SER A 982 -58.62 23.96 42.74
CA SER A 982 -58.40 25.14 43.60
C SER A 982 -57.24 26.00 43.10
N ALA A 983 -56.13 25.39 42.71
CA ALA A 983 -54.94 26.09 42.23
C ALA A 983 -55.15 26.89 40.92
N LYS A 984 -56.25 26.66 40.18
CA LYS A 984 -56.56 27.35 38.91
C LYS A 984 -57.37 28.65 39.06
N HIS A 985 -57.56 29.18 40.28
CA HIS A 985 -58.39 30.37 40.49
C HIS A 985 -57.72 31.60 41.15
N GLU A 986 -56.51 31.49 41.70
CA GLU A 986 -55.84 32.66 42.32
C GLU A 986 -54.73 33.30 41.47
N CYS A 987 -54.25 32.62 40.41
CA CYS A 987 -53.18 33.16 39.53
C CYS A 987 -53.67 34.22 38.51
N TYR A 988 -54.63 35.06 38.91
CA TYR A 988 -55.16 36.17 38.11
C TYR A 988 -55.51 37.39 38.98
N LYS A 989 -54.73 37.65 40.06
CA LYS A 989 -54.78 38.91 40.84
C LYS A 989 -53.60 39.15 41.81
N THR A 990 -52.45 39.52 41.26
CA THR A 990 -51.55 40.63 41.69
C THR A 990 -50.37 40.70 40.74
#